data_AF-A0A915XXW2-F1
#
_entry.id   AF-A0A915XXW2-F1
#
_cell.length_a   1.000
_cell.length_b   1.000
_cell.length_c   1.000
_cell.angle_alpha   90.00
_cell.angle_beta   90.00
_cell.angle_gamma   90.00
#
_symmetry.space_group_name_H-M   'P 1'
#
loop_
_entity.id
_entity.type
_entity.pdbx_description
1 polymer ?
#
loop_
_entity_poly.entity_id
_entity_poly.type
_entity_poly.pdbx_seq_one_letter_code
_entity_poly.pdbx_strand_id
1 'polypeptide(L)'
;MRVWRRLSVFAVVCCWGLAWAQPVELSQEPALQRRITVWVKMEPLRDALRTLSNRLGVALRCQDAIADEKVAVFVQERPAHEILTQLAAALRYAWRKDEDAYVLYVPDETRLQEEKAVRALEAQRRQFVYDLVALTREISRLPVEQRRKLRDQAAADNARDASPRTALRSVLLHLLTPQPIQHWTGSQMEPDVNVLQYPALGVVYLCLASLPDAVIERLLQGETIGLSSKPAPNIYAAPPDALLPNYQRNARWATREDNITLTFESRNPDFWGVWIRYSPFLGGLQSEIISITQQQPEDDSSAESRPMLQRYSYRHQPPYEYLRRGGYGQFWDDWASEPSALEAALPEQPRSKEPLPPLPDYAESPALARDIELGTTADALEYLAIQAQMPVIADALRGASIAIARDGFTPRRRLTQLRDHLWLRLEGDYLLGRHRDYWERRTLELPEATLRRLEQKAAHEPLTLNDYIELAGQLSEAQVRRYMETEALSLMLTQFDLDPLISCLPALHFLASLAPAQRRALESGEWLIASQFNPTQQRRFLTACGDDFPPPQALFREPLPRTDTPSQLANRTHSLGETLFPVGNTDDESAPRPESPAVRLSPRRETTGFLLVSEGMTYYLPPASTDTGAEQLPQHVQDLQERYPDSRLLKVPMRGWVIEFLAPGGESKQYLFVIANRPEPYKPPAGK
;
A
#
# COMPACT_ATOMS: atom_id res chain seq x y z
N MET A 1 -70.95 -19.36 -21.94
CA MET A 1 -70.71 -20.00 -20.63
C MET A 1 -69.49 -19.38 -19.98
N ARG A 2 -69.71 -18.77 -18.80
CA ARG A 2 -68.77 -18.50 -17.68
C ARG A 2 -67.53 -17.63 -17.99
N VAL A 3 -67.58 -16.30 -17.79
CA VAL A 3 -67.45 -15.53 -16.51
C VAL A 3 -65.97 -15.33 -16.14
N TRP A 4 -65.35 -14.18 -16.47
CA TRP A 4 -65.15 -13.01 -15.58
C TRP A 4 -64.75 -13.38 -14.13
N ARG A 5 -63.49 -13.12 -13.72
CA ARG A 5 -63.14 -12.48 -12.43
C ARG A 5 -61.63 -12.46 -12.14
N ARG A 6 -61.15 -11.25 -11.82
CA ARG A 6 -60.09 -10.88 -10.86
C ARG A 6 -58.62 -10.95 -11.32
N LEU A 7 -58.22 -9.92 -12.06
CA LEU A 7 -56.91 -9.28 -11.89
C LEU A 7 -57.13 -8.05 -11.00
N SER A 8 -56.64 -8.09 -9.77
CA SER A 8 -56.61 -6.95 -8.86
C SER A 8 -55.24 -6.88 -8.21
N VAL A 9 -54.48 -5.88 -8.68
CA VAL A 9 -53.64 -4.95 -7.90
C VAL A 9 -52.81 -5.55 -6.77
N PHE A 10 -51.52 -5.74 -7.03
CA PHE A 10 -50.43 -5.47 -6.07
C PHE A 10 -49.25 -4.85 -6.83
N ALA A 11 -49.48 -3.66 -7.38
CA ALA A 11 -48.40 -2.72 -7.65
C ALA A 11 -48.26 -1.85 -6.40
N VAL A 12 -47.51 -2.34 -5.40
CA VAL A 12 -46.94 -1.45 -4.39
C VAL A 12 -45.82 -0.72 -5.10
N VAL A 13 -46.21 0.36 -5.76
CA VAL A 13 -45.31 1.42 -6.16
C VAL A 13 -44.79 2.00 -4.84
N CYS A 14 -43.57 1.66 -4.47
CA CYS A 14 -42.81 2.41 -3.48
C CYS A 14 -42.50 3.80 -4.06
N CYS A 15 -43.53 4.63 -4.16
CA CYS A 15 -43.41 6.08 -4.22
C CYS A 15 -43.03 6.55 -2.82
N TRP A 16 -41.80 6.28 -2.41
CA TRP A 16 -41.18 7.12 -1.39
C TRP A 16 -40.79 8.41 -2.10
N GLY A 17 -41.37 9.51 -1.63
CA GLY A 17 -41.32 10.81 -2.29
C GLY A 17 -39.89 11.24 -2.60
N LEU A 18 -39.58 11.32 -3.89
CA LEU A 18 -38.61 12.28 -4.41
C LEU A 18 -39.26 13.66 -4.29
N ALA A 19 -39.45 14.14 -3.06
CA ALA A 19 -39.56 15.56 -2.83
C ALA A 19 -38.20 16.14 -3.24
N TRP A 20 -38.21 17.01 -4.24
CA TRP A 20 -37.04 17.77 -4.65
C TRP A 20 -36.68 18.68 -3.46
N ALA A 21 -35.87 18.16 -2.54
CA ALA A 21 -35.47 18.88 -1.35
C ALA A 21 -34.59 20.04 -1.79
N GLN A 22 -35.11 21.26 -1.66
CA GLN A 22 -34.38 22.45 -2.07
C GLN A 22 -33.14 22.64 -1.19
N PRO A 23 -32.00 23.07 -1.77
CA PRO A 23 -30.83 23.46 -0.99
C PRO A 23 -31.24 24.53 0.02
N VAL A 24 -30.80 24.37 1.27
CA VAL A 24 -31.18 25.27 2.38
C VAL A 24 -30.06 26.24 2.69
N GLU A 25 -30.43 27.50 2.95
CA GLU A 25 -29.48 28.53 3.35
C GLU A 25 -29.32 28.53 4.87
N LEU A 26 -28.19 28.01 5.37
CA LEU A 26 -27.92 27.89 6.81
C LEU A 26 -27.73 29.24 7.53
N SER A 27 -27.44 30.30 6.78
CA SER A 27 -27.28 31.67 7.30
C SER A 27 -28.56 32.20 7.96
N GLN A 28 -29.73 31.62 7.66
CA GLN A 28 -31.01 32.08 8.21
C GLN A 28 -31.35 31.45 9.56
N GLU A 29 -30.62 30.40 9.99
CA GLU A 29 -30.88 29.69 11.25
C GLU A 29 -30.20 30.40 12.44
N PRO A 30 -30.97 30.98 13.39
CA PRO A 30 -30.40 31.75 14.50
C PRO A 30 -29.41 30.96 15.37
N ALA A 31 -29.68 29.67 15.60
CA ALA A 31 -28.79 28.82 16.38
C ALA A 31 -27.41 28.61 15.71
N LEU A 32 -27.34 28.70 14.37
CA LEU A 32 -26.11 28.55 13.59
C LEU A 32 -25.34 29.87 13.41
N GLN A 33 -25.87 30.99 13.91
CA GLN A 33 -25.14 32.27 13.95
C GLN A 33 -24.08 32.31 15.05
N ARG A 34 -24.18 31.41 16.04
CA ARG A 34 -23.23 31.32 17.15
C ARG A 34 -21.82 31.04 16.63
N ARG A 35 -20.85 31.81 17.12
CA ARG A 35 -19.42 31.55 16.87
C ARG A 35 -18.96 30.36 17.71
N ILE A 36 -18.27 29.43 17.07
CA ILE A 36 -17.74 28.23 17.69
C ILE A 36 -16.32 27.97 17.20
N THR A 37 -15.58 27.23 18.01
CA THR A 37 -14.28 26.65 17.65
C THR A 37 -14.48 25.15 17.43
N VAL A 38 -14.07 24.65 16.25
CA VAL A 38 -14.15 23.25 15.86
C VAL A 38 -12.74 22.78 15.53
N TRP A 39 -12.27 21.77 16.27
CA TRP A 39 -10.93 21.22 16.12
C TRP A 39 -11.03 19.70 16.15
N VAL A 40 -11.21 19.10 14.97
CA VAL A 40 -11.33 17.64 14.82
C VAL A 40 -10.37 17.15 13.74
N LYS A 41 -9.75 16.01 14.00
CA LYS A 41 -8.77 15.37 13.12
C LYS A 41 -9.17 13.92 12.89
N MET A 42 -9.30 13.52 11.62
CA MET A 42 -9.62 12.14 11.23
C MET A 42 -10.95 11.64 11.86
N GLU A 43 -11.96 12.51 11.95
CA GLU A 43 -13.25 12.19 12.56
C GLU A 43 -14.26 11.73 11.51
N PRO A 44 -14.97 10.60 11.69
CA PRO A 44 -16.10 10.24 10.83
C PRO A 44 -17.13 11.37 10.80
N LEU A 45 -17.63 11.69 9.61
CA LEU A 45 -18.54 12.81 9.38
C LEU A 45 -19.78 12.74 10.28
N ARG A 46 -20.34 11.54 10.48
CA ARG A 46 -21.45 11.31 11.40
C ARG A 46 -21.12 11.74 12.83
N ASP A 47 -19.91 11.41 13.31
CA ASP A 47 -19.50 11.69 14.69
C ASP A 47 -19.13 13.17 14.87
N ALA A 48 -18.50 13.79 13.86
CA ALA A 48 -18.24 15.23 13.81
C ALA A 48 -19.56 16.03 13.85
N LEU A 49 -20.54 15.67 13.00
CA LEU A 49 -21.84 16.33 12.96
C LEU A 49 -22.65 16.11 14.23
N ARG A 50 -22.61 14.90 14.84
CA ARG A 50 -23.24 14.64 16.14
C ARG A 50 -22.67 15.53 17.23
N THR A 51 -21.35 15.72 17.25
CA THR A 51 -20.67 16.60 18.22
C THR A 51 -21.09 18.05 18.05
N LEU A 52 -21.15 18.55 16.81
CA LEU A 52 -21.64 19.89 16.52
C LEU A 52 -23.12 20.06 16.86
N SER A 53 -23.95 19.06 16.54
CA SER A 53 -25.39 19.03 16.84
C SER A 53 -25.64 19.21 18.34
N ASN A 54 -24.95 18.43 19.17
CA ASN A 54 -25.07 18.52 20.63
C ASN A 54 -24.66 19.90 21.18
N ARG A 55 -23.65 20.54 20.57
CA ARG A 55 -23.15 21.84 21.02
C ARG A 55 -24.05 23.01 20.59
N LEU A 56 -24.68 22.91 19.43
CA LEU A 56 -25.50 23.97 18.83
C LEU A 56 -26.98 23.85 19.19
N GLY A 57 -27.43 22.68 19.64
CA GLY A 57 -28.85 22.42 19.90
C GLY A 57 -29.69 22.28 18.62
N VAL A 58 -29.04 22.02 17.49
CA VAL A 58 -29.66 21.85 16.17
C VAL A 58 -29.40 20.43 15.69
N ALA A 59 -30.40 19.72 15.18
CA ALA A 59 -30.19 18.37 14.66
C ALA A 59 -29.42 18.43 13.33
N LEU A 60 -28.18 17.91 13.33
CA LEU A 60 -27.33 17.79 12.15
C LEU A 60 -27.13 16.30 11.83
N ARG A 61 -27.34 15.91 10.59
CA ARG A 61 -27.18 14.53 10.10
C ARG A 61 -26.47 14.53 8.74
N CYS A 62 -26.06 13.35 8.30
CA CYS A 62 -25.57 13.11 6.95
C CYS A 62 -26.24 11.86 6.37
N GLN A 63 -26.22 11.72 5.04
CA GLN A 63 -26.64 10.51 4.36
C GLN A 63 -25.75 9.32 4.74
N ASP A 64 -26.33 8.13 4.91
CA ASP A 64 -25.60 6.92 5.36
C ASP A 64 -24.38 6.60 4.49
N ALA A 65 -24.48 6.81 3.18
CA ALA A 65 -23.41 6.53 2.22
C ALA A 65 -22.11 7.35 2.46
N ILE A 66 -22.19 8.48 3.17
CA ILE A 66 -21.06 9.35 3.47
C ILE A 66 -20.75 9.41 4.97
N ALA A 67 -21.47 8.65 5.80
CA ALA A 67 -21.42 8.78 7.25
C ALA A 67 -20.05 8.43 7.85
N ASP A 68 -19.34 7.50 7.21
CA ASP A 68 -18.02 7.01 7.62
C ASP A 68 -16.86 7.73 6.92
N GLU A 69 -17.13 8.70 6.04
CA GLU A 69 -16.08 9.55 5.47
C GLU A 69 -15.46 10.42 6.56
N LYS A 70 -14.13 10.49 6.61
CA LYS A 70 -13.43 11.22 7.66
C LYS A 70 -13.10 12.62 7.20
N VAL A 71 -13.15 13.55 8.15
CA VAL A 71 -12.87 14.96 7.94
C VAL A 71 -11.84 15.48 8.91
N ALA A 72 -11.12 16.51 8.46
CA ALA A 72 -10.30 17.38 9.30
C ALA A 72 -10.89 18.79 9.26
N VAL A 73 -11.20 19.35 10.43
CA VAL A 73 -11.78 20.70 10.56
C VAL A 73 -11.01 21.42 11.67
N PHE A 74 -10.25 22.44 11.27
CA PHE A 74 -9.42 23.27 12.14
C PHE A 74 -9.86 24.73 11.99
N VAL A 75 -10.88 25.12 12.76
CA VAL A 75 -11.51 26.43 12.65
C VAL A 75 -11.72 27.02 14.04
N GLN A 76 -11.26 28.25 14.25
CA GLN A 76 -11.39 28.95 15.53
C GLN A 76 -12.35 30.14 15.42
N GLU A 77 -13.26 30.22 16.39
CA GLU A 77 -14.17 31.36 16.59
C GLU A 77 -14.90 31.83 15.33
N ARG A 78 -15.49 30.92 14.56
CA ARG A 78 -16.29 31.24 13.36
C ARG A 78 -17.77 30.93 13.53
N PRO A 79 -18.68 31.66 12.88
CA PRO A 79 -20.10 31.31 12.87
C PRO A 79 -20.31 29.87 12.40
N ALA A 80 -21.16 29.12 13.10
CA ALA A 80 -21.37 27.70 12.79
C ALA A 80 -21.92 27.47 11.36
N HIS A 81 -22.80 28.35 10.86
CA HIS A 81 -23.31 28.26 9.49
C HIS A 81 -22.20 28.39 8.45
N GLU A 82 -21.18 29.23 8.70
CA GLU A 82 -20.04 29.40 7.81
C GLU A 82 -19.21 28.11 7.77
N ILE A 83 -18.88 27.54 8.94
CA ILE A 83 -18.15 26.26 9.04
C ILE A 83 -18.89 25.14 8.30
N LEU A 84 -20.20 25.01 8.52
CA LEU A 84 -21.02 23.97 7.87
C LEU A 84 -21.13 24.18 6.35
N THR A 85 -21.17 25.44 5.89
CA THR A 85 -21.16 25.78 4.46
C THR A 85 -19.82 25.41 3.82
N GLN A 86 -18.70 25.75 4.47
CA GLN A 86 -17.37 25.43 4.00
C GLN A 86 -17.07 23.93 4.04
N LEU A 87 -17.60 23.21 5.03
CA LEU A 87 -17.56 21.74 5.08
C LEU A 87 -18.27 21.12 3.87
N ALA A 88 -19.47 21.61 3.54
CA ALA A 88 -20.17 21.16 2.35
C ALA A 88 -19.39 21.49 1.06
N ALA A 89 -18.80 22.69 0.97
CA ALA A 89 -17.99 23.11 -0.18
C ALA A 89 -16.73 22.26 -0.37
N ALA A 90 -15.96 21.99 0.70
CA ALA A 90 -14.80 21.12 0.67
C ALA A 90 -15.16 19.72 0.17
N LEU A 91 -16.32 19.22 0.61
CA LEU A 91 -16.78 17.89 0.24
C LEU A 91 -17.57 17.84 -1.08
N ARG A 92 -17.90 18.99 -1.69
CA ARG A 92 -18.80 19.11 -2.85
C ARG A 92 -20.21 18.56 -2.59
N TYR A 93 -20.63 18.63 -1.33
CA TYR A 93 -21.95 18.20 -0.84
C TYR A 93 -22.90 19.39 -0.69
N ALA A 94 -24.15 19.12 -0.33
CA ALA A 94 -25.15 20.16 -0.07
C ALA A 94 -25.93 19.85 1.20
N TRP A 95 -26.47 20.91 1.80
CA TRP A 95 -27.41 20.81 2.92
C TRP A 95 -28.84 20.85 2.40
N ARG A 96 -29.69 20.00 2.97
CA ARG A 96 -31.15 20.10 2.86
C ARG A 96 -31.78 20.09 4.25
N LYS A 97 -32.99 20.63 4.36
CA LYS A 97 -33.82 20.48 5.56
C LYS A 97 -34.72 19.27 5.39
N ASP A 98 -34.72 18.39 6.39
CA ASP A 98 -35.52 17.17 6.45
C ASP A 98 -36.18 17.10 7.83
N GLU A 99 -37.49 17.32 7.87
CA GLU A 99 -38.25 17.51 9.12
C GLU A 99 -37.58 18.55 10.03
N ASP A 100 -37.11 18.12 11.20
CA ASP A 100 -36.44 18.94 12.22
C ASP A 100 -34.91 18.88 12.14
N ALA A 101 -34.34 18.29 11.08
CA ALA A 101 -32.90 18.11 10.92
C ALA A 101 -32.35 18.76 9.64
N TYR A 102 -31.12 19.24 9.73
CA TYR A 102 -30.31 19.58 8.55
C TYR A 102 -29.47 18.37 8.16
N VAL A 103 -29.63 17.91 6.92
CA VAL A 103 -28.99 16.70 6.42
C VAL A 103 -27.99 17.07 5.32
N LEU A 104 -26.73 16.71 5.52
CA LEU A 104 -25.70 16.78 4.48
C LEU A 104 -25.84 15.58 3.54
N TYR A 105 -25.90 15.84 2.24
CA TYR A 105 -26.08 14.79 1.23
C TYR A 105 -25.26 15.09 -0.02
N VAL A 106 -25.06 14.06 -0.85
CA VAL A 106 -24.40 14.21 -2.16
C VAL A 106 -25.45 14.58 -3.21
N PRO A 107 -25.37 15.77 -3.84
CA PRO A 107 -26.29 16.13 -4.93
C PRO A 107 -26.19 15.15 -6.10
N ASP A 108 -27.30 14.89 -6.79
CA ASP A 108 -27.30 14.00 -7.96
C ASP A 108 -26.39 14.53 -9.09
N GLU A 109 -26.35 15.84 -9.29
CA GLU A 109 -25.42 16.44 -10.25
C GLU A 109 -23.96 16.17 -9.87
N THR A 110 -23.60 16.38 -8.59
CA THR A 110 -22.26 16.03 -8.09
C THR A 110 -21.97 14.56 -8.33
N ARG A 111 -22.88 13.65 -7.96
CA ARG A 111 -22.72 12.21 -8.15
C ARG A 111 -22.48 11.86 -9.62
N LEU A 112 -23.25 12.42 -10.55
CA LEU A 112 -23.07 12.20 -11.99
C LEU A 112 -21.74 12.75 -12.51
N GLN A 113 -21.30 13.91 -12.04
CA GLN A 113 -20.01 14.49 -12.39
C GLN A 113 -18.84 13.62 -11.86
N GLU A 114 -18.93 13.13 -10.63
CA GLU A 114 -17.94 12.21 -10.05
C GLU A 114 -17.90 10.88 -10.80
N GLU A 115 -19.06 10.28 -11.11
CA GLU A 115 -19.13 9.06 -11.92
C GLU A 115 -18.49 9.26 -13.31
N LYS A 116 -18.71 10.42 -13.94
CA LYS A 116 -18.07 10.76 -15.23
C LYS A 116 -16.56 10.86 -15.10
N ALA A 117 -16.05 11.49 -14.05
CA ALA A 117 -14.62 11.66 -13.80
C ALA A 117 -13.94 10.32 -13.45
N VAL A 118 -14.58 9.45 -12.68
CA VAL A 118 -14.11 8.07 -12.42
C VAL A 118 -14.02 7.26 -13.71
N ARG A 119 -15.06 7.31 -14.57
CA ARG A 119 -15.02 6.63 -15.88
C ARG A 119 -13.93 7.19 -16.78
N ALA A 120 -13.69 8.51 -16.75
CA ALA A 120 -12.60 9.13 -17.50
C ALA A 120 -11.23 8.65 -17.01
N LEU A 121 -11.04 8.52 -15.69
CA LEU A 121 -9.83 7.98 -15.08
C LEU A 121 -9.59 6.52 -15.52
N GLU A 122 -10.61 5.67 -15.49
CA GLU A 122 -10.53 4.28 -15.94
C GLU A 122 -10.18 4.17 -17.42
N ALA A 123 -10.84 4.97 -18.27
CA ALA A 123 -10.55 5.02 -19.70
C ALA A 123 -9.09 5.47 -19.96
N GLN A 124 -8.62 6.47 -19.22
CA GLN A 124 -7.25 6.99 -19.33
C GLN A 124 -6.21 5.96 -18.87
N ARG A 125 -6.49 5.15 -17.84
CA ARG A 125 -5.63 4.04 -17.41
C ARG A 125 -5.52 2.92 -18.44
N ARG A 126 -6.63 2.62 -19.13
CA ARG A 126 -6.58 1.70 -20.28
C ARG A 126 -5.77 2.31 -21.42
N GLN A 127 -5.98 3.60 -21.72
CA GLN A 127 -5.22 4.33 -22.74
C GLN A 127 -3.71 4.35 -22.44
N PHE A 128 -3.34 4.47 -21.17
CA PHE A 128 -1.94 4.39 -20.73
C PHE A 128 -1.25 3.11 -21.20
N VAL A 129 -1.91 1.94 -21.13
CA VAL A 129 -1.31 0.67 -21.56
C VAL A 129 -1.06 0.66 -23.07
N TYR A 130 -1.99 1.18 -23.88
CA TYR A 130 -1.77 1.31 -25.32
C TYR A 130 -0.64 2.29 -25.65
N ASP A 131 -0.62 3.46 -25.01
CA ASP A 131 0.43 4.45 -25.22
C ASP A 131 1.80 3.93 -24.77
N LEU A 132 1.85 3.20 -23.65
CA LEU A 132 3.02 2.51 -23.13
C LEU A 132 3.58 1.52 -24.16
N VAL A 133 2.74 0.65 -24.71
CA VAL A 133 3.14 -0.34 -25.72
C VAL A 133 3.62 0.36 -27.00
N ALA A 134 2.85 1.32 -27.50
CA ALA A 134 3.16 2.03 -28.73
C ALA A 134 4.48 2.82 -28.63
N LEU A 135 4.69 3.56 -27.53
CA LEU A 135 5.92 4.31 -27.29
C LEU A 135 7.11 3.39 -27.05
N THR A 136 6.92 2.28 -26.33
CA THR A 136 8.00 1.31 -26.13
C THR A 136 8.47 0.74 -27.46
N ARG A 137 7.54 0.38 -28.36
CA ARG A 137 7.87 -0.07 -29.72
C ARG A 137 8.58 1.00 -30.56
N GLU A 138 8.23 2.27 -30.37
CA GLU A 138 8.90 3.39 -31.06
C GLU A 138 10.34 3.57 -30.54
N ILE A 139 10.51 3.64 -29.22
CA ILE A 139 11.80 3.88 -28.56
C ILE A 139 12.74 2.69 -28.77
N SER A 140 12.24 1.46 -28.70
CA SER A 140 13.06 0.25 -28.87
C SER A 140 13.66 0.09 -30.27
N ARG A 141 13.12 0.79 -31.28
CA ARG A 141 13.69 0.86 -32.63
C ARG A 141 14.85 1.84 -32.75
N LEU A 142 14.99 2.78 -31.82
CA LEU A 142 16.07 3.75 -31.83
C LEU A 142 17.39 3.10 -31.37
N PRO A 143 18.56 3.47 -31.95
CA PRO A 143 19.86 3.11 -31.41
C PRO A 143 20.05 3.59 -29.97
N VAL A 144 20.78 2.83 -29.15
CA VAL A 144 20.99 3.14 -27.71
C VAL A 144 21.54 4.55 -27.49
N GLU A 145 22.52 4.98 -28.29
CA GLU A 145 23.10 6.33 -28.19
C GLU A 145 22.08 7.44 -28.47
N GLN A 146 21.14 7.20 -29.39
CA GLN A 146 20.06 8.15 -29.66
C GLN A 146 19.07 8.19 -28.48
N ARG A 147 18.77 7.06 -27.85
CA ARG A 147 17.92 7.02 -26.64
C ARG A 147 18.55 7.81 -25.50
N ARG A 148 19.87 7.66 -25.28
CA ARG A 148 20.65 8.43 -24.29
C ARG A 148 20.53 9.93 -24.53
N LYS A 149 20.79 10.37 -25.77
CA LYS A 149 20.66 11.78 -26.15
C LYS A 149 19.25 12.34 -25.90
N LEU A 150 18.21 11.60 -26.30
CA LEU A 150 16.82 12.02 -26.11
C LEU A 150 16.43 12.06 -24.62
N ARG A 151 16.91 11.12 -23.81
CA ARG A 151 16.70 11.11 -22.36
C ARG A 151 17.29 12.36 -21.72
N ASP A 152 18.52 12.71 -22.09
CA ASP A 152 19.23 13.85 -21.52
C ASP A 152 18.57 15.19 -21.94
N GLN A 153 18.00 15.25 -23.15
CA GLN A 153 17.19 16.38 -23.61
C GLN A 153 15.83 16.47 -22.89
N ALA A 154 15.14 15.34 -22.69
CA ALA A 154 13.85 15.30 -22.02
C ALA A 154 13.92 15.73 -20.54
N ALA A 155 15.06 15.52 -19.88
CA ALA A 155 15.29 16.02 -18.53
C ALA A 155 15.32 17.56 -18.45
N ALA A 156 15.68 18.24 -19.54
CA ALA A 156 15.71 19.70 -19.63
C ALA A 156 14.34 20.31 -20.00
N ASP A 157 13.52 19.60 -20.79
CA ASP A 157 12.27 20.11 -21.39
C ASP A 157 11.00 19.81 -20.57
N ASN A 158 11.04 19.84 -19.25
CA ASN A 158 9.87 19.64 -18.38
C ASN A 158 8.84 20.81 -18.49
N ALA A 159 8.17 20.91 -19.63
CA ALA A 159 7.12 21.88 -19.89
C ALA A 159 5.79 21.44 -19.24
N ARG A 160 5.14 22.39 -18.55
CA ARG A 160 3.85 22.19 -17.86
C ARG A 160 2.70 21.80 -18.81
N ASP A 161 2.79 22.14 -20.11
CA ASP A 161 1.70 22.01 -21.08
C ASP A 161 1.84 20.81 -22.04
N ALA A 162 2.79 19.91 -21.79
CA ALA A 162 3.00 18.76 -22.67
C ALA A 162 1.86 17.73 -22.57
N SER A 163 1.54 17.01 -23.64
CA SER A 163 0.48 15.98 -23.63
C SER A 163 0.79 14.82 -22.65
N PRO A 164 -0.21 14.01 -22.19
CA PRO A 164 0.04 12.80 -21.40
C PRO A 164 1.08 11.88 -22.04
N ARG A 165 0.98 11.65 -23.36
CA ARG A 165 1.90 10.80 -24.13
C ARG A 165 3.34 11.33 -24.10
N THR A 166 3.53 12.64 -24.10
CA THR A 166 4.86 13.27 -23.98
C THR A 166 5.47 13.04 -22.60
N ALA A 167 4.68 13.17 -21.53
CA ALA A 167 5.14 12.88 -20.16
C ALA A 167 5.57 11.42 -20.03
N LEU A 168 4.77 10.49 -20.57
CA LEU A 168 5.11 9.07 -20.59
C LEU A 168 6.39 8.78 -21.37
N ARG A 169 6.61 9.43 -22.51
CA ARG A 169 7.84 9.26 -23.31
C ARG A 169 9.11 9.55 -22.52
N SER A 170 9.12 10.60 -21.69
CA SER A 170 10.27 10.96 -20.86
C SER A 170 10.62 9.84 -19.87
N VAL A 171 9.60 9.30 -19.18
CA VAL A 171 9.77 8.15 -18.27
C VAL A 171 10.28 6.91 -19.01
N LEU A 172 9.72 6.61 -20.19
CA LEU A 172 10.13 5.45 -20.97
C LEU A 172 11.55 5.56 -21.53
N LEU A 173 12.01 6.76 -21.89
CA LEU A 173 13.40 6.97 -22.28
C LEU A 173 14.36 6.62 -21.14
N HIS A 174 14.00 6.89 -19.89
CA HIS A 174 14.80 6.46 -18.74
C HIS A 174 14.82 4.92 -18.60
N LEU A 175 13.65 4.28 -18.70
CA LEU A 175 13.50 2.83 -18.46
C LEU A 175 14.00 1.95 -19.62
N LEU A 176 13.98 2.46 -20.85
CA LEU A 176 14.34 1.74 -22.09
C LEU A 176 15.73 2.12 -22.63
N THR A 177 16.51 2.87 -21.84
CA THR A 177 17.92 3.13 -22.13
C THR A 177 18.77 2.23 -21.23
N PRO A 178 19.48 1.22 -21.77
CA PRO A 178 20.30 0.33 -20.97
C PRO A 178 21.45 1.10 -20.30
N GLN A 179 21.68 0.81 -19.02
CA GLN A 179 22.73 1.41 -18.21
C GLN A 179 23.85 0.39 -17.95
N PRO A 180 25.11 0.81 -17.82
CA PRO A 180 26.18 -0.06 -17.35
C PRO A 180 25.89 -0.50 -15.90
N ILE A 181 26.26 -1.74 -15.56
CA ILE A 181 26.24 -2.21 -14.17
C ILE A 181 27.24 -1.39 -13.37
N GLN A 182 26.88 -1.00 -12.14
CA GLN A 182 27.87 -0.45 -11.21
C GLN A 182 28.32 -1.56 -10.27
N HIS A 183 29.63 -1.76 -10.16
CA HIS A 183 30.22 -2.71 -9.22
C HIS A 183 30.95 -1.94 -8.12
N TRP A 184 30.94 -2.52 -6.92
CA TRP A 184 31.57 -1.93 -5.75
C TRP A 184 33.02 -2.41 -5.66
N THR A 185 33.98 -1.48 -5.75
CA THR A 185 35.43 -1.73 -5.65
C THR A 185 35.94 -1.21 -4.31
N GLY A 186 35.55 -1.87 -3.20
CA GLY A 186 36.02 -1.58 -1.84
C GLY A 186 35.54 -0.25 -1.22
N SER A 187 35.65 0.88 -1.91
CA SER A 187 35.18 2.19 -1.43
C SER A 187 34.54 3.06 -2.51
N GLN A 188 34.59 2.65 -3.78
CA GLN A 188 34.01 3.40 -4.90
C GLN A 188 33.08 2.51 -5.74
N MET A 189 32.13 3.15 -6.42
CA MET A 189 31.27 2.49 -7.40
C MET A 189 31.83 2.77 -8.79
N GLU A 190 32.25 1.72 -9.49
CA GLU A 190 32.76 1.81 -10.85
C GLU A 190 31.77 1.21 -11.87
N PRO A 191 31.51 1.88 -13.00
CA PRO A 191 30.64 1.32 -14.04
C PRO A 191 31.39 0.25 -14.85
N ASP A 192 30.86 -0.97 -14.90
CA ASP A 192 31.23 -1.97 -15.91
C ASP A 192 30.51 -1.66 -17.21
N VAL A 193 31.21 -0.93 -18.09
CA VAL A 193 30.69 -0.52 -19.40
C VAL A 193 30.40 -1.68 -20.35
N ASN A 194 30.93 -2.88 -20.07
CA ASN A 194 30.74 -4.06 -20.92
C ASN A 194 29.49 -4.85 -20.55
N VAL A 195 28.91 -4.60 -19.37
CA VAL A 195 27.70 -5.29 -18.92
C VAL A 195 26.57 -4.29 -18.76
N LEU A 196 25.60 -4.38 -19.67
CA LEU A 196 24.41 -3.54 -19.66
C LEU A 196 23.27 -4.19 -18.87
N GLN A 197 22.39 -3.36 -18.34
CA GLN A 197 21.14 -3.78 -17.72
C GLN A 197 20.00 -2.82 -18.03
N TYR A 198 18.77 -3.35 -18.04
CA TYR A 198 17.57 -2.55 -17.92
C TYR A 198 17.08 -2.57 -16.46
N PRO A 199 16.47 -1.48 -15.98
CA PRO A 199 15.57 -1.57 -14.83
C PRO A 199 14.52 -2.65 -15.08
N ALA A 200 14.05 -3.32 -14.03
CA ALA A 200 13.06 -4.39 -14.15
C ALA A 200 11.81 -3.97 -14.96
N LEU A 201 11.35 -2.73 -14.79
CA LEU A 201 10.22 -2.20 -15.55
C LEU A 201 10.49 -2.11 -17.05
N GLY A 202 11.72 -1.77 -17.44
CA GLY A 202 12.14 -1.75 -18.84
C GLY A 202 12.01 -3.13 -19.49
N VAL A 203 12.37 -4.20 -18.77
CA VAL A 203 12.19 -5.59 -19.23
C VAL A 203 10.72 -5.90 -19.47
N VAL A 204 9.86 -5.61 -18.50
CA VAL A 204 8.40 -5.85 -18.59
C VAL A 204 7.81 -5.12 -19.80
N TYR A 205 8.23 -3.87 -20.03
CA TYR A 205 7.73 -3.08 -21.15
C TYR A 205 8.23 -3.58 -22.50
N LEU A 206 9.49 -4.02 -22.61
CA LEU A 206 10.00 -4.69 -23.81
C LEU A 206 9.23 -5.99 -24.11
N CYS A 207 8.94 -6.79 -23.08
CA CYS A 207 8.08 -7.97 -23.20
C CYS A 207 6.69 -7.59 -23.73
N LEU A 208 6.01 -6.59 -23.16
CA LEU A 208 4.70 -6.13 -23.65
C LEU A 208 4.77 -5.62 -25.09
N ALA A 209 5.81 -4.88 -25.44
CA ALA A 209 5.99 -4.34 -26.79
C ALA A 209 6.17 -5.43 -27.87
N SER A 210 6.68 -6.60 -27.48
CA SER A 210 6.84 -7.77 -28.36
C SER A 210 5.52 -8.50 -28.68
N LEU A 211 4.46 -8.27 -27.88
CA LEU A 211 3.18 -8.95 -28.05
C LEU A 211 2.35 -8.32 -29.18
N PRO A 212 1.49 -9.11 -29.87
CA PRO A 212 0.47 -8.59 -30.77
C PRO A 212 -0.61 -7.77 -30.04
N ASP A 213 -1.23 -6.80 -30.72
CA ASP A 213 -2.27 -5.95 -30.12
C ASP A 213 -3.48 -6.74 -29.60
N ALA A 214 -3.86 -7.84 -30.27
CA ALA A 214 -4.93 -8.73 -29.80
C ALA A 214 -4.63 -9.36 -28.43
N VAL A 215 -3.35 -9.50 -28.06
CA VAL A 215 -2.93 -10.00 -26.73
C VAL A 215 -3.00 -8.89 -25.69
N ILE A 216 -2.71 -7.64 -26.08
CA ILE A 216 -2.87 -6.47 -25.21
C ILE A 216 -4.35 -6.27 -24.85
N GLU A 217 -5.27 -6.52 -25.78
CA GLU A 217 -6.71 -6.51 -25.49
C GLU A 217 -7.10 -7.55 -24.42
N ARG A 218 -6.60 -8.77 -24.55
CA ARG A 218 -6.82 -9.86 -23.57
C ARG A 218 -6.24 -9.51 -22.20
N LEU A 219 -5.04 -8.94 -22.17
CA LEU A 219 -4.42 -8.42 -20.95
C LEU A 219 -5.33 -7.39 -20.26
N LEU A 220 -5.85 -6.41 -21.02
CA LEU A 220 -6.75 -5.36 -20.52
C LEU A 220 -8.15 -5.87 -20.13
N GLN A 221 -8.50 -7.11 -20.49
CA GLN A 221 -9.69 -7.82 -20.02
C GLN A 221 -9.42 -8.61 -18.72
N GLY A 222 -8.20 -8.56 -18.20
CA GLY A 222 -7.79 -9.19 -16.94
C GLY A 222 -7.12 -10.55 -17.11
N GLU A 223 -6.79 -10.96 -18.34
CA GLU A 223 -6.05 -12.20 -18.56
C GLU A 223 -4.58 -12.05 -18.15
N THR A 224 -4.04 -13.05 -17.45
CA THR A 224 -2.61 -13.13 -17.13
C THR A 224 -1.86 -13.69 -18.34
N ILE A 225 -0.92 -12.90 -18.86
CA ILE A 225 -0.09 -13.23 -20.01
C ILE A 225 1.30 -13.66 -19.53
N GLY A 226 1.79 -14.80 -20.02
CA GLY A 226 3.14 -15.29 -19.75
C GLY A 226 4.06 -15.13 -20.94
N LEU A 227 5.32 -14.74 -20.68
CA LEU A 227 6.41 -14.83 -21.64
C LEU A 227 7.58 -15.60 -21.03
N SER A 228 8.29 -16.39 -21.83
CA SER A 228 9.38 -17.25 -21.34
C SER A 228 10.47 -17.44 -22.39
N SER A 229 11.69 -17.63 -21.91
CA SER A 229 12.84 -18.12 -22.68
C SER A 229 12.64 -19.52 -23.26
N LYS A 230 11.84 -20.35 -22.60
CA LYS A 230 11.50 -21.73 -23.02
C LYS A 230 9.99 -21.96 -22.95
N PRO A 231 9.20 -21.31 -23.82
CA PRO A 231 7.76 -21.19 -23.64
C PRO A 231 7.01 -22.53 -23.67
N ALA A 232 6.23 -22.76 -22.61
CA ALA A 232 5.18 -23.78 -22.56
C ALA A 232 4.06 -23.50 -23.60
N PRO A 233 3.16 -24.46 -23.87
CA PRO A 233 1.96 -24.19 -24.66
C PRO A 233 1.18 -22.98 -24.10
N ASN A 234 0.73 -22.09 -24.98
CA ASN A 234 0.03 -20.83 -24.64
C ASN A 234 0.87 -19.75 -23.94
N ILE A 235 2.19 -19.93 -23.84
CA ILE A 235 3.14 -18.92 -23.36
C ILE A 235 3.88 -18.31 -24.56
N TYR A 236 4.11 -16.99 -24.55
CA TYR A 236 4.82 -16.31 -25.63
C TYR A 236 6.34 -16.41 -25.44
N ALA A 237 7.10 -16.32 -26.53
CA ALA A 237 8.55 -16.25 -26.45
C ALA A 237 8.97 -14.89 -25.88
N ALA A 238 9.86 -14.89 -24.89
CA ALA A 238 10.42 -13.66 -24.34
C ALA A 238 11.43 -13.04 -25.34
N PRO A 239 11.44 -11.71 -25.51
CA PRO A 239 12.36 -11.04 -26.42
C PRO A 239 13.82 -11.19 -25.94
N PRO A 240 14.77 -11.60 -26.80
CA PRO A 240 16.15 -11.90 -26.39
C PRO A 240 16.95 -10.66 -25.99
N ASP A 241 16.52 -9.47 -26.41
CA ASP A 241 17.11 -8.17 -26.11
C ASP A 241 16.60 -7.55 -24.80
N ALA A 242 15.59 -8.14 -24.15
CA ALA A 242 15.12 -7.73 -22.82
C ALA A 242 16.04 -8.29 -21.72
N LEU A 243 17.21 -7.66 -21.57
CA LEU A 243 18.21 -8.05 -20.57
C LEU A 243 17.71 -7.78 -19.15
N LEU A 244 17.73 -8.82 -18.31
CA LEU A 244 17.32 -8.76 -16.91
C LEU A 244 18.23 -7.83 -16.08
N PRO A 245 17.72 -7.29 -14.96
CA PRO A 245 18.57 -6.67 -13.95
C PRO A 245 19.71 -7.61 -13.52
N ASN A 246 20.84 -7.06 -13.11
CA ASN A 246 22.02 -7.84 -12.73
C ASN A 246 21.75 -8.89 -11.64
N TYR A 247 20.98 -8.54 -10.61
CA TYR A 247 20.63 -9.45 -9.51
C TYR A 247 19.74 -10.64 -9.93
N GLN A 248 19.23 -10.67 -11.18
CA GLN A 248 18.47 -11.78 -11.76
C GLN A 248 19.26 -12.53 -12.84
N ARG A 249 20.58 -12.32 -12.90
CA ARG A 249 21.48 -13.01 -13.82
C ARG A 249 22.48 -13.86 -13.04
N ASN A 250 23.14 -14.77 -13.75
CA ASN A 250 24.22 -15.56 -13.18
C ASN A 250 25.32 -14.63 -12.69
N ALA A 251 25.82 -14.91 -11.49
CA ALA A 251 26.86 -14.13 -10.86
C ALA A 251 27.99 -15.02 -10.35
N ARG A 252 29.22 -14.52 -10.42
CA ARG A 252 30.43 -15.23 -10.01
C ARG A 252 31.32 -14.30 -9.21
N TRP A 253 31.86 -14.79 -8.10
CA TRP A 253 32.85 -14.05 -7.34
C TRP A 253 34.20 -14.15 -8.04
N ALA A 254 34.82 -13.01 -8.31
CA ALA A 254 36.14 -12.91 -8.90
C ALA A 254 37.07 -12.14 -7.98
N THR A 255 38.22 -12.72 -7.66
CA THR A 255 39.28 -12.03 -6.91
C THR A 255 40.11 -11.19 -7.89
N ARG A 256 40.17 -9.88 -7.67
CA ARG A 256 41.06 -8.96 -8.40
C ARG A 256 41.82 -8.11 -7.39
N GLU A 257 43.15 -8.15 -7.44
CA GLU A 257 44.04 -7.22 -6.72
C GLU A 257 43.61 -7.00 -5.26
N ASP A 258 43.48 -8.09 -4.49
CA ASP A 258 43.08 -8.15 -3.08
C ASP A 258 41.61 -7.78 -2.75
N ASN A 259 40.75 -7.54 -3.75
CA ASN A 259 39.31 -7.35 -3.59
C ASN A 259 38.48 -8.49 -4.20
N ILE A 260 37.44 -8.94 -3.49
CA ILE A 260 36.44 -9.88 -3.99
C ILE A 260 35.34 -9.06 -4.68
N THR A 261 35.20 -9.23 -6.00
CA THR A 261 34.19 -8.51 -6.79
C THR A 261 33.16 -9.49 -7.33
N LEU A 262 31.88 -9.17 -7.15
CA LEU A 262 30.79 -9.92 -7.77
C LEU A 262 30.65 -9.51 -9.24
N THR A 263 30.86 -10.45 -10.14
CA THR A 263 30.73 -10.24 -11.60
C THR A 263 29.46 -10.88 -12.13
N PHE A 264 28.76 -10.21 -13.04
CA PHE A 264 27.49 -10.67 -13.60
C PHE A 264 27.65 -11.05 -15.08
N GLU A 265 26.94 -12.09 -15.53
CA GLU A 265 26.92 -12.44 -16.95
C GLU A 265 26.20 -11.38 -17.80
N SER A 266 26.67 -11.20 -19.04
CA SER A 266 26.10 -10.24 -20.00
C SER A 266 24.79 -10.71 -20.64
N ARG A 267 24.38 -11.96 -20.41
CA ARG A 267 23.16 -12.58 -20.94
C ARG A 267 22.22 -13.01 -19.82
N ASN A 268 20.95 -13.20 -20.17
CA ASN A 268 19.96 -13.76 -19.26
C ASN A 268 20.25 -15.25 -18.99
N PRO A 269 19.82 -15.80 -17.83
CA PRO A 269 19.89 -17.24 -17.57
C PRO A 269 19.04 -18.06 -18.54
N ASP A 270 19.31 -19.36 -18.64
CA ASP A 270 18.59 -20.26 -19.56
C ASP A 270 17.11 -20.42 -19.24
N PHE A 271 16.73 -20.23 -17.96
CA PHE A 271 15.36 -20.25 -17.50
C PHE A 271 15.01 -18.90 -16.91
N TRP A 272 14.33 -18.08 -17.70
CA TRP A 272 13.67 -16.87 -17.24
C TRP A 272 12.34 -16.63 -17.96
N GLY A 273 11.46 -15.88 -17.32
CA GLY A 273 10.18 -15.47 -17.90
C GLY A 273 9.50 -14.40 -17.07
N VAL A 274 8.35 -13.94 -17.55
CA VAL A 274 7.54 -12.92 -16.87
C VAL A 274 6.06 -13.27 -16.97
N TRP A 275 5.35 -13.15 -15.86
CA TRP A 275 3.90 -13.06 -15.84
C TRP A 275 3.48 -11.59 -15.82
N ILE A 276 2.43 -11.23 -16.55
CA ILE A 276 1.91 -9.87 -16.61
C ILE A 276 0.39 -9.92 -16.59
N ARG A 277 -0.25 -9.10 -15.75
CA ARG A 277 -1.71 -8.89 -15.75
C ARG A 277 -2.07 -7.43 -15.58
N TYR A 278 -3.20 -7.00 -16.14
CA TYR A 278 -3.78 -5.70 -15.80
C TYR A 278 -4.64 -5.84 -14.55
N SER A 279 -4.37 -5.03 -13.53
CA SER A 279 -5.20 -4.94 -12.32
C SER A 279 -6.06 -3.67 -12.40
N PRO A 280 -7.40 -3.80 -12.43
CA PRO A 280 -8.29 -2.64 -12.34
C PRO A 280 -8.23 -1.97 -10.95
N PHE A 281 -7.87 -2.71 -9.91
CA PHE A 281 -7.77 -2.19 -8.53
C PHE A 281 -6.52 -1.33 -8.32
N LEU A 282 -5.41 -1.73 -8.93
CA LEU A 282 -4.18 -0.92 -9.03
C LEU A 282 -4.34 0.23 -10.03
N GLY A 283 -5.22 0.06 -11.03
CA GLY A 283 -5.34 0.97 -12.16
C GLY A 283 -4.12 0.90 -13.09
N GLY A 284 -3.51 -0.28 -13.20
CA GLY A 284 -2.20 -0.46 -13.82
C GLY A 284 -1.82 -1.91 -14.05
N LEU A 285 -0.53 -2.16 -14.26
CA LEU A 285 0.01 -3.48 -14.55
C LEU A 285 0.63 -4.09 -13.30
N GLN A 286 0.46 -5.39 -13.12
CA GLN A 286 1.25 -6.20 -12.19
C GLN A 286 2.06 -7.20 -13.00
N SER A 287 3.29 -7.45 -12.55
CA SER A 287 4.15 -8.44 -13.20
C SER A 287 5.02 -9.17 -12.21
N GLU A 288 5.32 -10.43 -12.47
CA GLU A 288 6.30 -11.21 -11.74
C GLU A 288 7.40 -11.68 -12.70
N ILE A 289 8.64 -11.28 -12.45
CA ILE A 289 9.80 -11.76 -13.20
C ILE A 289 10.37 -12.97 -12.46
N ILE A 290 10.59 -14.04 -13.22
CA ILE A 290 11.07 -15.33 -12.73
C ILE A 290 12.38 -15.64 -13.42
N SER A 291 13.41 -16.04 -12.66
CA SER A 291 14.68 -16.50 -13.23
C SER A 291 15.31 -17.60 -12.37
N ILE A 292 16.01 -18.56 -13.00
CA ILE A 292 16.89 -19.51 -12.32
C ILE A 292 18.33 -19.03 -12.51
N THR A 293 18.93 -18.49 -11.45
CA THR A 293 20.31 -18.00 -11.47
C THR A 293 21.26 -19.04 -10.91
N GLN A 294 22.47 -19.12 -11.47
CA GLN A 294 23.61 -19.81 -10.87
C GLN A 294 24.36 -18.82 -9.99
N GLN A 295 24.42 -19.10 -8.68
CA GLN A 295 25.22 -18.31 -7.73
C GLN A 295 26.29 -19.18 -7.08
N GLN A 296 27.50 -18.64 -6.96
CA GLN A 296 28.57 -19.20 -6.14
C GLN A 296 28.48 -18.62 -4.72
N PRO A 297 28.69 -19.45 -3.67
CA PRO A 297 28.80 -18.96 -2.30
C PRO A 297 29.89 -17.87 -2.16
N GLU A 298 29.64 -16.85 -1.35
CA GLU A 298 30.60 -15.77 -1.06
C GLU A 298 31.88 -16.29 -0.41
N ASP A 299 31.75 -17.31 0.45
CA ASP A 299 32.85 -17.85 1.26
C ASP A 299 33.73 -18.88 0.52
N ASP A 300 33.33 -19.34 -0.68
CA ASP A 300 34.08 -20.38 -1.40
C ASP A 300 33.93 -20.25 -2.92
N SER A 301 34.89 -19.54 -3.54
CA SER A 301 35.01 -19.43 -5.00
C SER A 301 35.23 -20.77 -5.73
N SER A 302 35.58 -21.84 -5.00
CA SER A 302 35.76 -23.20 -5.53
C SER A 302 34.51 -24.08 -5.42
N ALA A 303 33.48 -23.63 -4.68
CA ALA A 303 32.22 -24.37 -4.54
C ALA A 303 31.41 -24.38 -5.85
N GLU A 304 30.72 -25.50 -6.09
CA GLU A 304 29.81 -25.64 -7.24
C GLU A 304 28.70 -24.60 -7.18
N SER A 305 28.42 -23.96 -8.32
CA SER A 305 27.29 -23.05 -8.45
C SER A 305 25.98 -23.80 -8.24
N ARG A 306 25.09 -23.21 -7.44
CA ARG A 306 23.79 -23.82 -7.16
C ARG A 306 22.69 -23.05 -7.89
N PRO A 307 21.72 -23.76 -8.52
CA PRO A 307 20.57 -23.12 -9.13
C PRO A 307 19.65 -22.55 -8.05
N MET A 308 19.31 -21.27 -8.18
CA MET A 308 18.40 -20.58 -7.27
C MET A 308 17.24 -19.99 -8.06
N LEU A 309 16.02 -20.27 -7.62
CA LEU A 309 14.81 -19.62 -8.13
C LEU A 309 14.69 -18.23 -7.54
N GLN A 310 14.61 -17.23 -8.40
CA GLN A 310 14.34 -15.85 -8.07
C GLN A 310 12.96 -15.47 -8.58
N ARG A 311 12.15 -14.79 -7.75
CA ARG A 311 10.86 -14.21 -8.15
C ARG A 311 10.82 -12.78 -7.64
N TYR A 312 10.50 -11.86 -8.53
CA TYR A 312 10.35 -10.45 -8.19
C TYR A 312 9.04 -9.92 -8.75
N SER A 313 8.15 -9.50 -7.86
CA SER A 313 6.87 -8.90 -8.20
C SER A 313 6.99 -7.39 -8.28
N TYR A 314 6.37 -6.81 -9.29
CA TYR A 314 6.36 -5.38 -9.54
C TYR A 314 4.95 -4.89 -9.87
N ARG A 315 4.67 -3.66 -9.47
CA ARG A 315 3.42 -2.95 -9.72
C ARG A 315 3.72 -1.67 -10.48
N HIS A 316 2.98 -1.42 -11.55
CA HIS A 316 3.20 -0.28 -12.44
C HIS A 316 1.91 0.50 -12.58
N GLN A 317 1.90 1.71 -12.05
CA GLN A 317 0.80 2.64 -12.24
C GLN A 317 1.19 3.70 -13.30
N PRO A 318 0.20 4.28 -14.00
CA PRO A 318 0.46 5.44 -14.84
C PRO A 318 1.13 6.54 -14.00
N PRO A 319 2.18 7.21 -14.53
CA PRO A 319 2.78 8.34 -13.83
C PRO A 319 1.72 9.39 -13.48
N TYR A 320 1.84 10.03 -12.31
CA TYR A 320 0.86 11.03 -11.86
C TYR A 320 0.61 12.11 -12.93
N GLU A 321 1.68 12.65 -13.52
CA GLU A 321 1.57 13.64 -14.60
C GLU A 321 0.80 13.14 -15.83
N TYR A 322 0.86 11.84 -16.13
CA TYR A 322 0.05 11.27 -17.20
C TYR A 322 -1.45 11.35 -16.86
N LEU A 323 -1.84 11.02 -15.62
CA LEU A 323 -3.23 11.06 -15.15
C LEU A 323 -3.75 12.49 -15.02
N ARG A 324 -2.94 13.39 -14.43
CA ARG A 324 -3.28 14.80 -14.23
C ARG A 324 -3.62 15.53 -15.53
N ARG A 325 -2.96 15.18 -16.64
CA ARG A 325 -3.14 15.85 -17.93
C ARG A 325 -4.34 15.33 -18.75
N GLY A 326 -5.21 14.52 -18.15
CA GLY A 326 -6.44 14.04 -18.79
C GLY A 326 -7.71 14.57 -18.10
N GLY A 327 -8.86 14.01 -18.46
CA GLY A 327 -10.15 14.47 -17.96
C GLY A 327 -10.31 14.37 -16.44
N TYR A 328 -9.59 13.44 -15.79
CA TYR A 328 -9.56 13.32 -14.34
C TYR A 328 -8.88 14.51 -13.66
N GLY A 329 -7.71 14.92 -14.14
CA GLY A 329 -7.02 16.06 -13.55
C GLY A 329 -7.69 17.38 -13.88
N GLN A 330 -8.20 17.55 -15.11
CA GLN A 330 -8.98 18.76 -15.47
C GLN A 330 -10.16 18.99 -14.53
N PHE A 331 -10.88 17.93 -14.17
CA PHE A 331 -12.00 18.00 -13.25
C PHE A 331 -11.60 18.60 -11.88
N TRP A 332 -10.42 18.27 -11.39
CA TRP A 332 -9.91 18.78 -10.12
C TRP A 332 -9.18 20.11 -10.26
N ASP A 333 -8.52 20.37 -11.38
CA ASP A 333 -7.95 21.68 -11.72
C ASP A 333 -9.07 22.74 -11.78
N ASP A 334 -10.26 22.40 -12.30
CA ASP A 334 -11.44 23.28 -12.31
C ASP A 334 -11.98 23.59 -10.90
N TRP A 335 -11.75 22.69 -9.94
CA TRP A 335 -12.18 22.87 -8.54
C TRP A 335 -11.11 23.58 -7.70
N ALA A 336 -9.83 23.32 -7.96
CA ALA A 336 -8.71 23.83 -7.20
C ALA A 336 -8.44 25.32 -7.48
N SER A 337 -7.81 26.00 -6.52
CA SER A 337 -7.33 27.35 -6.75
C SER A 337 -5.96 27.34 -7.43
N GLU A 338 -5.71 28.39 -8.22
CA GLU A 338 -4.42 28.60 -8.87
C GLU A 338 -3.26 28.59 -7.85
N PRO A 339 -2.12 27.94 -8.15
CA PRO A 339 -0.95 27.89 -7.27
C PRO A 339 -0.50 29.24 -6.72
N SER A 340 -0.50 30.27 -7.57
CA SER A 340 -0.06 31.62 -7.20
C SER A 340 -1.01 32.27 -6.18
N ALA A 341 -2.31 31.98 -6.26
CA ALA A 341 -3.29 32.47 -5.30
C ALA A 341 -3.11 31.80 -3.92
N LEU A 342 -2.88 30.48 -3.91
CA LEU A 342 -2.57 29.72 -2.69
C LEU A 342 -1.31 30.25 -1.99
N GLU A 343 -0.24 30.49 -2.75
CA GLU A 343 1.03 31.03 -2.23
C GLU A 343 0.89 32.47 -1.71
N ALA A 344 0.04 33.29 -2.35
CA ALA A 344 -0.24 34.65 -1.92
C ALA A 344 -1.06 34.72 -0.62
N ALA A 345 -1.97 33.75 -0.40
CA ALA A 345 -2.81 33.70 0.80
C ALA A 345 -2.03 33.29 2.08
N LEU A 346 -0.91 32.58 1.92
CA LEU A 346 -0.13 32.07 3.05
C LEU A 346 1.11 32.94 3.36
N PRO A 347 1.38 33.20 4.65
CA PRO A 347 2.56 33.93 5.06
C PRO A 347 3.83 33.09 4.87
N GLU A 348 4.96 33.75 4.59
CA GLU A 348 6.25 33.08 4.48
C GLU A 348 6.81 32.63 5.84
N GLN A 349 6.46 33.32 6.92
CA GLN A 349 6.82 32.97 8.29
C GLN A 349 5.57 32.61 9.10
N PRO A 350 5.67 31.74 10.13
CA PRO A 350 4.55 31.46 11.02
C PRO A 350 4.00 32.74 11.67
N ARG A 351 2.68 32.91 11.64
CA ARG A 351 1.97 33.95 12.40
C ARG A 351 1.82 33.58 13.87
N SER A 352 1.57 32.30 14.15
CA SER A 352 1.53 31.77 15.51
C SER A 352 2.91 31.38 16.02
N LYS A 353 3.16 31.65 17.29
CA LYS A 353 4.31 31.14 18.06
C LYS A 353 3.92 29.96 18.95
N GLU A 354 2.67 29.51 18.87
CA GLU A 354 2.21 28.35 19.64
C GLU A 354 3.02 27.11 19.25
N PRO A 355 3.41 26.28 20.23
CA PRO A 355 4.06 25.03 19.93
C PRO A 355 3.11 24.14 19.12
N LEU A 356 3.65 23.48 18.10
CA LEU A 356 2.90 22.49 17.34
C LEU A 356 2.57 21.29 18.24
N PRO A 357 1.36 20.73 18.15
CA PRO A 357 1.03 19.51 18.87
C PRO A 357 1.97 18.38 18.41
N PRO A 358 2.35 17.44 19.28
CA PRO A 358 3.14 16.29 18.84
C PRO A 358 2.32 15.44 17.87
N LEU A 359 3.01 14.79 16.93
CA LEU A 359 2.37 13.74 16.12
C LEU A 359 1.88 12.61 17.03
N PRO A 360 0.77 11.95 16.67
CA PRO A 360 0.41 10.68 17.29
C PRO A 360 1.59 9.69 17.22
N ASP A 361 1.69 8.82 18.22
CA ASP A 361 2.70 7.76 18.26
C ASP A 361 2.32 6.65 17.28
N TYR A 362 2.43 6.95 15.98
CA TYR A 362 2.17 6.00 14.92
C TYR A 362 3.19 4.88 15.00
N ALA A 363 2.72 3.64 14.95
CA ALA A 363 3.61 2.49 14.89
C ALA A 363 4.38 2.57 13.56
N GLU A 364 5.69 2.75 13.66
CA GLU A 364 6.57 2.66 12.50
C GLU A 364 6.60 1.21 12.04
N SER A 365 6.26 0.96 10.77
CA SER A 365 6.63 -0.33 10.18
C SER A 365 8.16 -0.42 10.22
N PRO A 366 8.75 -1.50 10.77
CA PRO A 366 10.19 -1.69 10.79
C PRO A 366 10.85 -1.60 9.40
N ALA A 367 10.09 -1.82 8.33
CA ALA A 367 10.55 -1.67 6.94
C ALA A 367 10.81 -0.21 6.54
N LEU A 368 10.29 0.75 7.29
CA LEU A 368 10.35 2.20 7.03
C LEU A 368 11.18 2.97 8.05
N ALA A 369 11.93 2.30 8.93
CA ALA A 369 12.86 2.90 9.90
C ALA A 369 13.91 3.79 9.19
N ARG A 370 13.51 5.02 8.89
CA ARG A 370 14.29 6.10 8.30
C ARG A 370 14.09 7.31 9.21
N ASP A 371 15.02 8.25 9.16
CA ASP A 371 14.98 9.55 9.88
C ASP A 371 13.84 10.49 9.45
N ILE A 372 12.75 9.95 8.93
CA ILE A 372 11.62 10.68 8.38
C ILE A 372 10.41 10.38 9.27
N GLU A 373 10.04 11.33 10.12
CA GLU A 373 8.77 11.25 10.84
C GLU A 373 7.62 11.25 9.82
N LEU A 374 6.76 10.24 9.90
CA LEU A 374 5.56 10.14 9.07
C LEU A 374 4.36 10.65 9.85
N GLY A 375 3.51 11.42 9.18
CA GLY A 375 2.16 11.72 9.65
C GLY A 375 1.18 11.72 8.50
N THR A 376 -0.07 12.08 8.77
CA THR A 376 -1.10 12.16 7.75
C THR A 376 -1.15 13.55 7.11
N THR A 377 -1.78 13.68 5.95
CA THR A 377 -2.12 15.00 5.39
C THR A 377 -2.93 15.85 6.38
N ALA A 378 -3.77 15.22 7.22
CA ALA A 378 -4.53 15.91 8.27
C ALA A 378 -3.62 16.48 9.37
N ASP A 379 -2.56 15.78 9.76
CA ASP A 379 -1.55 16.30 10.70
C ASP A 379 -0.82 17.52 10.11
N ALA A 380 -0.40 17.43 8.85
CA ALA A 380 0.25 18.55 8.16
C ALA A 380 -0.71 19.76 7.98
N LEU A 381 -1.99 19.52 7.70
CA LEU A 381 -3.02 20.57 7.63
C LEU A 381 -3.29 21.21 9.00
N GLU A 382 -3.28 20.45 10.10
CA GLU A 382 -3.39 20.98 11.46
C GLU A 382 -2.24 21.96 11.76
N TYR A 383 -1.02 21.56 11.46
CA TYR A 383 0.14 22.43 11.66
C TYR A 383 0.07 23.69 10.77
N LEU A 384 -0.41 23.56 9.54
CA LEU A 384 -0.61 24.71 8.66
C LEU A 384 -1.67 25.66 9.23
N ALA A 385 -2.79 25.15 9.74
CA ALA A 385 -3.86 25.94 10.34
C ALA A 385 -3.34 26.76 11.54
N ILE A 386 -2.56 26.12 12.43
CA ILE A 386 -1.93 26.78 13.59
C ILE A 386 -0.95 27.86 13.13
N GLN A 387 0.03 27.50 12.28
CA GLN A 387 1.09 28.43 11.90
C GLN A 387 0.57 29.61 11.07
N ALA A 388 -0.37 29.39 10.15
CA ALA A 388 -0.91 30.42 9.29
C ALA A 388 -2.09 31.19 9.94
N GLN A 389 -2.61 30.71 11.07
CA GLN A 389 -3.87 31.18 11.67
C GLN A 389 -4.99 31.27 10.64
N MET A 390 -5.10 30.21 9.84
CA MET A 390 -6.04 30.10 8.73
C MET A 390 -7.02 28.97 9.02
N PRO A 391 -8.33 29.17 8.83
CA PRO A 391 -9.29 28.08 8.97
C PRO A 391 -9.11 27.06 7.85
N VAL A 392 -9.02 25.79 8.22
CA VAL A 392 -8.75 24.69 7.30
C VAL A 392 -9.84 23.62 7.40
N ILE A 393 -10.36 23.18 6.26
CA ILE A 393 -11.30 22.06 6.17
C ILE A 393 -10.89 21.11 5.06
N ALA A 394 -10.79 19.81 5.34
CA ALA A 394 -10.44 18.82 4.33
C ALA A 394 -11.09 17.46 4.58
N ASP A 395 -11.04 16.59 3.57
CA ASP A 395 -11.13 15.16 3.81
C ASP A 395 -9.90 14.67 4.59
N ALA A 396 -10.05 13.52 5.25
CA ALA A 396 -8.98 12.89 6.02
C ALA A 396 -8.95 11.39 5.72
N LEU A 397 -7.76 10.83 5.60
CA LEU A 397 -7.55 9.42 5.25
C LEU A 397 -6.36 8.87 6.04
N ARG A 398 -6.51 7.67 6.64
CA ARG A 398 -5.42 7.01 7.38
C ARG A 398 -4.25 6.65 6.47
N GLY A 399 -4.54 6.36 5.20
CA GLY A 399 -3.53 5.99 4.20
C GLY A 399 -2.84 7.16 3.51
N ALA A 400 -3.20 8.40 3.83
CA ALA A 400 -2.60 9.60 3.24
C ALA A 400 -1.35 10.04 4.02
N SER A 401 -0.34 9.16 4.06
CA SER A 401 0.92 9.42 4.75
C SER A 401 1.80 10.41 3.99
N ILE A 402 2.50 11.25 4.76
CA ILE A 402 3.43 12.28 4.27
C ILE A 402 4.57 12.41 5.28
N ALA A 403 5.77 12.70 4.78
CA ALA A 403 6.89 13.08 5.63
C ALA A 403 6.58 14.39 6.37
N ILE A 404 6.74 14.46 7.68
CA ILE A 404 6.51 15.67 8.46
C ILE A 404 7.79 16.04 9.20
N ALA A 405 8.46 17.09 8.75
CA ALA A 405 9.52 17.68 9.55
C ALA A 405 8.90 18.51 10.68
N ARG A 406 9.24 18.21 11.95
CA ARG A 406 8.81 19.00 13.12
C ARG A 406 9.33 20.43 13.06
N ASP A 407 10.58 20.60 12.61
CA ASP A 407 11.27 21.89 12.61
C ASP A 407 11.51 22.45 11.20
N GLY A 408 11.47 23.79 11.09
CA GLY A 408 11.95 24.52 9.91
C GLY A 408 11.02 24.56 8.69
N PHE A 409 9.83 23.97 8.75
CA PHE A 409 8.83 24.15 7.69
C PHE A 409 8.03 25.43 7.91
N THR A 410 8.21 26.38 6.99
CA THR A 410 7.35 27.54 6.86
C THR A 410 5.98 27.15 6.32
N PRO A 411 4.92 27.96 6.54
CA PRO A 411 3.60 27.68 5.98
C PRO A 411 3.61 27.48 4.46
N ARG A 412 4.41 28.28 3.72
CA ARG A 412 4.58 28.12 2.26
C ARG A 412 5.26 26.80 1.88
N ARG A 413 6.32 26.40 2.60
CA ARG A 413 6.99 25.12 2.32
C ARG A 413 6.04 23.95 2.59
N ARG A 414 5.23 24.03 3.65
CA ARG A 414 4.21 23.01 3.94
C ARG A 414 3.09 22.99 2.91
N LEU A 415 2.65 24.14 2.40
CA LEU A 415 1.72 24.21 1.27
C LEU A 415 2.28 23.48 0.05
N THR A 416 3.53 23.76 -0.34
CA THR A 416 4.16 23.08 -1.49
C THR A 416 4.16 21.57 -1.32
N GLN A 417 4.47 21.10 -0.11
CA GLN A 417 4.45 19.67 0.19
C GLN A 417 3.04 19.08 0.13
N LEU A 418 2.06 19.73 0.77
CA LEU A 418 0.65 19.30 0.77
C LEU A 418 0.07 19.26 -0.64
N ARG A 419 0.49 20.18 -1.52
CA ARG A 419 0.06 20.21 -2.91
C ARG A 419 0.42 18.94 -3.66
N ASP A 420 1.44 18.18 -3.26
CA ASP A 420 1.76 16.89 -3.91
C ASP A 420 0.75 15.78 -3.59
N HIS A 421 -0.04 15.95 -2.54
CA HIS A 421 -1.00 14.96 -2.05
C HIS A 421 -2.46 15.44 -2.14
N LEU A 422 -2.69 16.76 -2.14
CA LEU A 422 -4.01 17.36 -2.07
C LEU A 422 -4.29 18.26 -3.27
N TRP A 423 -5.54 18.25 -3.70
CA TRP A 423 -6.18 19.38 -4.36
C TRP A 423 -6.55 20.41 -3.30
N LEU A 424 -6.22 21.68 -3.54
CA LEU A 424 -6.43 22.76 -2.58
C LEU A 424 -7.20 23.89 -3.21
N ARG A 425 -8.13 24.48 -2.45
CA ARG A 425 -8.97 25.60 -2.88
C ARG A 425 -9.05 26.64 -1.78
N LEU A 426 -8.95 27.91 -2.17
CA LEU A 426 -9.29 29.04 -1.31
C LEU A 426 -10.76 29.41 -1.51
N GLU A 427 -11.51 29.48 -0.42
CA GLU A 427 -12.89 29.95 -0.41
C GLU A 427 -13.03 31.02 0.68
N GLY A 428 -13.05 32.29 0.27
CA GLY A 428 -12.88 33.40 1.21
C GLY A 428 -11.50 33.33 1.89
N ASP A 429 -11.48 33.21 3.22
CA ASP A 429 -10.26 33.01 4.00
C ASP A 429 -10.04 31.56 4.47
N TYR A 430 -10.87 30.62 3.99
CA TYR A 430 -10.72 29.19 4.27
C TYR A 430 -9.81 28.53 3.25
N LEU A 431 -8.97 27.61 3.74
CA LEU A 431 -8.27 26.64 2.90
C LEU A 431 -9.03 25.32 2.93
N LEU A 432 -9.54 24.92 1.78
CA LEU A 432 -10.23 23.66 1.58
C LEU A 432 -9.29 22.64 0.94
N GLY A 433 -9.37 21.38 1.37
CA GLY A 433 -8.53 20.29 0.87
C GLY A 433 -9.31 19.05 0.46
N ARG A 434 -8.88 18.41 -0.64
CA ARG A 434 -9.33 17.08 -1.07
C ARG A 434 -8.13 16.23 -1.46
N HIS A 435 -8.06 14.99 -1.01
CA HIS A 435 -6.97 14.11 -1.39
C HIS A 435 -6.98 13.82 -2.91
N ARG A 436 -5.79 13.80 -3.54
CA ARG A 436 -5.64 13.59 -5.00
C ARG A 436 -6.19 12.26 -5.50
N ASP A 437 -6.14 11.23 -4.67
CA ASP A 437 -6.72 9.90 -4.95
C ASP A 437 -7.99 9.62 -4.12
N TYR A 438 -8.75 10.65 -3.73
CA TYR A 438 -9.86 10.54 -2.80
C TYR A 438 -10.83 9.37 -3.11
N TRP A 439 -11.31 9.25 -4.36
CA TRP A 439 -12.26 8.20 -4.72
C TRP A 439 -11.70 6.78 -4.60
N GLU A 440 -10.40 6.62 -4.78
CA GLU A 440 -9.75 5.34 -4.65
C GLU A 440 -9.49 4.99 -3.19
N ARG A 441 -8.94 5.95 -2.46
CA ARG A 441 -8.53 5.76 -1.06
C ARG A 441 -9.71 5.67 -0.11
N ARG A 442 -10.82 6.37 -0.37
CA ARG A 442 -12.04 6.24 0.47
C ARG A 442 -12.56 4.81 0.50
N THR A 443 -12.42 4.05 -0.58
CA THR A 443 -12.84 2.63 -0.64
C THR A 443 -11.88 1.70 0.11
N LEU A 444 -10.72 2.23 0.51
CA LEU A 444 -9.64 1.53 1.19
C LEU A 444 -9.49 1.98 2.65
N GLU A 445 -10.36 2.84 3.17
CA GLU A 445 -10.28 3.20 4.58
C GLU A 445 -10.70 2.00 5.44
N LEU A 446 -9.94 1.81 6.52
CA LEU A 446 -10.27 0.82 7.54
C LEU A 446 -11.43 1.32 8.41
N PRO A 447 -12.22 0.41 9.01
CA PRO A 447 -13.32 0.76 9.91
C PRO A 447 -12.84 1.55 11.12
N GLU A 448 -13.09 2.86 11.14
CA GLU A 448 -12.50 3.78 12.13
C GLU A 448 -12.92 3.47 13.57
N ALA A 449 -14.17 3.04 13.79
CA ALA A 449 -14.64 2.66 15.11
C ALA A 449 -13.83 1.49 15.69
N THR A 450 -13.51 0.52 14.84
CA THR A 450 -12.69 -0.65 15.20
C THR A 450 -11.25 -0.24 15.44
N LEU A 451 -10.68 0.59 14.55
CA LEU A 451 -9.33 1.11 14.72
C LEU A 451 -9.16 1.86 16.04
N ARG A 452 -10.03 2.82 16.35
CA ARG A 452 -9.94 3.61 17.59
C ARG A 452 -10.00 2.72 18.84
N ARG A 453 -10.86 1.70 18.84
CA ARG A 453 -10.92 0.72 19.93
C ARG A 453 -9.62 -0.06 20.06
N LEU A 454 -9.02 -0.48 18.93
CA LEU A 454 -7.74 -1.20 18.93
C LEU A 454 -6.56 -0.30 19.33
N GLU A 455 -6.55 0.97 18.91
CA GLU A 455 -5.55 1.97 19.34
C GLU A 455 -5.65 2.21 20.85
N GLN A 456 -6.87 2.38 21.38
CA GLN A 456 -7.10 2.52 22.83
C GLN A 456 -6.65 1.27 23.61
N LYS A 457 -6.91 0.08 23.05
CA LYS A 457 -6.46 -1.19 23.60
C LYS A 457 -4.95 -1.26 23.62
N ALA A 458 -4.30 -1.07 22.48
CA ALA A 458 -2.85 -1.13 22.30
C ALA A 458 -2.07 -0.17 23.20
N ALA A 459 -2.67 0.97 23.57
CA ALA A 459 -2.08 1.92 24.50
C ALA A 459 -1.90 1.35 25.94
N HIS A 460 -2.70 0.35 26.32
CA HIS A 460 -2.75 -0.18 27.69
C HIS A 460 -2.48 -1.68 27.80
N GLU A 461 -2.82 -2.46 26.77
CA GLU A 461 -2.70 -3.91 26.74
C GLU A 461 -2.26 -4.41 25.35
N PRO A 462 -1.52 -5.53 25.27
CA PRO A 462 -1.09 -6.07 23.99
C PRO A 462 -2.27 -6.56 23.16
N LEU A 463 -2.19 -6.34 21.85
CA LEU A 463 -3.14 -6.91 20.89
C LEU A 463 -2.93 -8.43 20.74
N THR A 464 -3.97 -9.12 20.30
CA THR A 464 -4.04 -10.57 20.17
C THR A 464 -4.40 -10.97 18.74
N LEU A 465 -4.14 -12.22 18.36
CA LEU A 465 -4.57 -12.77 17.06
C LEU A 465 -6.07 -12.51 16.79
N ASN A 466 -6.93 -12.65 17.80
CA ASN A 466 -8.36 -12.42 17.66
C ASN A 466 -8.73 -10.96 17.33
N ASP A 467 -7.94 -9.99 17.79
CA ASP A 467 -8.15 -8.58 17.46
C ASP A 467 -7.92 -8.33 15.95
N TYR A 468 -6.89 -8.95 15.38
CA TYR A 468 -6.60 -8.86 13.94
C TYR A 468 -7.59 -9.68 13.10
N ILE A 469 -8.06 -10.83 13.60
CA ILE A 469 -9.14 -11.59 12.96
C ILE A 469 -10.43 -10.76 12.91
N GLU A 470 -10.77 -10.04 13.99
CA GLU A 470 -11.95 -9.16 14.01
C GLU A 470 -11.82 -8.03 12.99
N LEU A 471 -10.66 -7.35 12.97
CA LEU A 471 -10.40 -6.28 12.01
C LEU A 471 -10.46 -6.79 10.56
N ALA A 472 -9.82 -7.91 10.27
CA ALA A 472 -9.89 -8.54 8.94
C ALA A 472 -11.33 -8.89 8.57
N GLY A 473 -12.12 -9.42 9.51
CA GLY A 473 -13.51 -9.83 9.30
C GLY A 473 -14.46 -8.71 8.85
N GLN A 474 -14.13 -7.46 9.15
CA GLN A 474 -14.91 -6.28 8.74
C GLN A 474 -14.57 -5.79 7.33
N LEU A 475 -13.50 -6.31 6.71
CA LEU A 475 -13.11 -5.95 5.36
C LEU A 475 -13.95 -6.70 4.32
N SER A 476 -14.43 -5.96 3.34
CA SER A 476 -15.10 -6.54 2.17
C SER A 476 -14.12 -7.35 1.31
N GLU A 477 -14.64 -8.29 0.51
CA GLU A 477 -13.83 -9.06 -0.45
C GLU A 477 -13.06 -8.15 -1.43
N ALA A 478 -13.68 -7.03 -1.82
CA ALA A 478 -13.05 -6.04 -2.70
C ALA A 478 -11.89 -5.31 -2.02
N GLN A 479 -12.04 -4.94 -0.74
CA GLN A 479 -10.95 -4.34 0.04
C GLN A 479 -9.80 -5.31 0.24
N VAL A 480 -10.08 -6.56 0.64
CA VAL A 480 -9.03 -7.58 0.83
C VAL A 480 -8.24 -7.78 -0.46
N ARG A 481 -8.93 -7.96 -1.59
CA ARG A 481 -8.28 -8.09 -2.89
C ARG A 481 -7.44 -6.87 -3.24
N ARG A 482 -7.98 -5.67 -3.02
CA ARG A 482 -7.26 -4.42 -3.30
C ARG A 482 -6.01 -4.28 -2.44
N TYR A 483 -6.07 -4.61 -1.15
CA TYR A 483 -4.90 -4.57 -0.27
C TYR A 483 -3.81 -5.56 -0.66
N MET A 484 -4.19 -6.79 -1.05
CA MET A 484 -3.24 -7.76 -1.61
C MET A 484 -2.57 -7.20 -2.88
N GLU A 485 -3.32 -6.47 -3.71
CA GLU A 485 -2.86 -5.98 -4.99
C GLU A 485 -2.11 -4.63 -4.96
N THR A 486 -2.31 -3.76 -3.97
CA THR A 486 -1.80 -2.37 -4.02
C THR A 486 -0.87 -1.97 -2.89
N GLU A 487 -0.53 -2.87 -1.95
CA GLU A 487 0.23 -2.53 -0.72
C GLU A 487 -0.39 -1.39 0.10
N ALA A 488 -1.64 -0.99 -0.16
CA ALA A 488 -2.20 0.24 0.42
C ALA A 488 -2.32 0.20 1.95
N LEU A 489 -2.32 -0.99 2.57
CA LEU A 489 -2.25 -1.13 4.02
C LEU A 489 -0.91 -0.70 4.61
N SER A 490 0.21 -0.86 3.92
CA SER A 490 1.53 -0.46 4.43
C SER A 490 1.69 1.06 4.54
N LEU A 491 0.77 1.82 3.95
CA LEU A 491 0.72 3.27 4.01
C LEU A 491 -0.25 3.78 5.08
N MET A 492 -0.99 2.90 5.76
CA MET A 492 -1.98 3.28 6.77
C MET A 492 -1.29 3.59 8.10
N LEU A 493 -1.55 4.77 8.66
CA LEU A 493 -0.98 5.19 9.93
C LEU A 493 -1.93 4.89 11.11
N THR A 494 -1.50 3.98 11.98
CA THR A 494 -2.18 3.55 13.21
C THR A 494 -1.24 3.63 14.40
N GLN A 495 -1.78 3.72 15.61
CA GLN A 495 -0.98 3.69 16.86
C GLN A 495 -0.65 2.27 17.33
N PHE A 496 -0.81 1.28 16.46
CA PHE A 496 -0.41 -0.11 16.66
C PHE A 496 0.08 -0.69 15.34
N ASP A 497 0.90 -1.73 15.42
CA ASP A 497 1.54 -2.35 14.26
C ASP A 497 0.51 -3.02 13.33
N LEU A 498 0.47 -2.62 12.06
CA LEU A 498 -0.40 -3.24 11.05
C LEU A 498 0.30 -4.34 10.23
N ASP A 499 1.61 -4.51 10.35
CA ASP A 499 2.36 -5.53 9.60
C ASP A 499 1.81 -6.97 9.78
N PRO A 500 1.28 -7.37 10.97
CA PRO A 500 0.66 -8.68 11.13
C PRO A 500 -0.61 -8.83 10.30
N LEU A 501 -1.40 -7.75 10.15
CA LEU A 501 -2.55 -7.74 9.25
C LEU A 501 -2.09 -7.84 7.79
N ILE A 502 -1.11 -7.02 7.40
CA ILE A 502 -0.61 -6.93 6.02
C ILE A 502 -0.11 -8.29 5.54
N SER A 503 0.74 -8.92 6.33
CA SER A 503 1.44 -10.16 5.97
C SER A 503 0.50 -11.38 5.96
N CYS A 504 -0.58 -11.35 6.75
CA CYS A 504 -1.47 -12.49 6.95
C CYS A 504 -2.91 -12.24 6.50
N LEU A 505 -3.19 -11.15 5.78
CA LEU A 505 -4.55 -10.70 5.48
C LEU A 505 -5.45 -11.80 4.90
N PRO A 506 -5.05 -12.58 3.87
CA PRO A 506 -5.91 -13.62 3.30
C PRO A 506 -6.25 -14.71 4.34
N ALA A 507 -5.26 -15.10 5.15
CA ALA A 507 -5.43 -16.10 6.19
C ALA A 507 -6.33 -15.59 7.33
N LEU A 508 -6.11 -14.37 7.82
CA LEU A 508 -6.92 -13.75 8.87
C LEU A 508 -8.38 -13.56 8.41
N HIS A 509 -8.58 -13.17 7.14
CA HIS A 509 -9.92 -13.04 6.55
C HIS A 509 -10.66 -14.37 6.44
N PHE A 510 -9.93 -15.45 6.13
CA PHE A 510 -10.45 -16.81 6.21
C PHE A 510 -10.80 -17.19 7.68
N LEU A 511 -9.89 -16.99 8.64
CA LEU A 511 -10.14 -17.29 10.06
C LEU A 511 -11.36 -16.51 10.60
N ALA A 512 -11.57 -15.29 10.13
CA ALA A 512 -12.73 -14.46 10.47
C ALA A 512 -14.06 -15.07 10.02
N SER A 513 -14.05 -15.90 8.98
CA SER A 513 -15.25 -16.57 8.45
C SER A 513 -15.61 -17.88 9.18
N LEU A 514 -14.75 -18.35 10.09
CA LEU A 514 -14.96 -19.60 10.81
C LEU A 514 -15.97 -19.43 11.95
N ALA A 515 -16.80 -20.46 12.16
CA ALA A 515 -17.68 -20.53 13.31
C ALA A 515 -16.87 -20.70 14.63
N PRO A 516 -17.42 -20.32 15.79
CA PRO A 516 -16.71 -20.45 17.07
C PRO A 516 -16.25 -21.86 17.42
N ALA A 517 -16.96 -22.90 16.95
CA ALA A 517 -16.52 -24.29 17.13
C ALA A 517 -15.30 -24.65 16.26
N GLN A 518 -15.30 -24.21 15.00
CA GLN A 518 -14.18 -24.40 14.08
C GLN A 518 -12.93 -23.66 14.58
N ARG A 519 -13.09 -22.43 15.07
CA ARG A 519 -11.97 -21.65 15.61
C ARG A 519 -11.32 -22.32 16.82
N ARG A 520 -12.11 -22.86 17.75
CA ARG A 520 -11.59 -23.61 18.90
C ARG A 520 -10.83 -24.87 18.50
N ALA A 521 -11.27 -25.58 17.47
CA ALA A 521 -10.54 -26.74 16.93
C ALA A 521 -9.19 -26.33 16.31
N LEU A 522 -9.12 -25.20 15.60
CA LEU A 522 -7.84 -24.68 15.13
C LEU A 522 -6.93 -24.24 16.28
N GLU A 523 -7.47 -23.60 17.31
CA GLU A 523 -6.71 -23.17 18.49
C GLU A 523 -6.14 -24.36 19.29
N SER A 524 -6.74 -25.56 19.21
CA SER A 524 -6.19 -26.79 19.77
C SER A 524 -5.13 -27.47 18.88
N GLY A 525 -4.82 -26.90 17.71
CA GLY A 525 -3.85 -27.44 16.75
C GLY A 525 -4.43 -28.49 15.80
N GLU A 526 -5.74 -28.71 15.78
CA GLU A 526 -6.37 -29.68 14.88
C GLU A 526 -6.44 -29.19 13.43
N TRP A 527 -6.45 -30.14 12.49
CA TRP A 527 -6.69 -29.86 11.08
C TRP A 527 -8.19 -29.71 10.80
N LEU A 528 -8.58 -28.60 10.15
CA LEU A 528 -9.92 -28.44 9.59
C LEU A 528 -9.92 -28.79 8.10
N ILE A 529 -10.74 -29.77 7.72
CA ILE A 529 -10.83 -30.27 6.34
C ILE A 529 -11.73 -29.36 5.49
N ALA A 530 -11.27 -29.00 4.30
CA ALA A 530 -11.94 -28.05 3.43
C ALA A 530 -13.33 -28.49 2.93
N SER A 531 -13.61 -29.80 2.92
CA SER A 531 -14.94 -30.33 2.59
C SER A 531 -16.02 -29.94 3.60
N GLN A 532 -15.64 -29.52 4.82
CA GLN A 532 -16.54 -29.10 5.89
C GLN A 532 -16.91 -27.61 5.79
N PHE A 533 -16.26 -26.87 4.90
CA PHE A 533 -16.46 -25.43 4.76
C PHE A 533 -17.72 -25.10 3.96
N ASN A 534 -18.43 -24.06 4.39
CA ASN A 534 -19.50 -23.48 3.60
C ASN A 534 -18.93 -22.75 2.35
N PRO A 535 -19.76 -22.38 1.35
CA PRO A 535 -19.28 -21.77 0.11
C PRO A 535 -18.44 -20.49 0.29
N THR A 536 -18.75 -19.67 1.30
CA THR A 536 -17.97 -18.46 1.61
C THR A 536 -16.60 -18.84 2.18
N GLN A 537 -16.56 -19.78 3.11
CA GLN A 537 -15.31 -20.30 3.70
C GLN A 537 -14.42 -20.98 2.65
N GLN A 538 -15.01 -21.77 1.74
CA GLN A 538 -14.28 -22.39 0.63
C GLN A 538 -13.62 -21.36 -0.27
N ARG A 539 -14.32 -20.27 -0.60
CA ARG A 539 -13.76 -19.18 -1.41
C ARG A 539 -12.58 -18.51 -0.72
N ARG A 540 -12.72 -18.17 0.56
CA ARG A 540 -11.64 -17.53 1.34
C ARG A 540 -10.46 -18.47 1.56
N PHE A 541 -10.72 -19.77 1.75
CA PHE A 541 -9.68 -20.79 1.81
C PHE A 541 -8.87 -20.84 0.52
N LEU A 542 -9.53 -20.84 -0.65
CA LEU A 542 -8.86 -20.81 -1.94
C LEU A 542 -8.08 -19.50 -2.14
N THR A 543 -8.62 -18.35 -1.74
CA THR A 543 -7.88 -17.07 -1.74
C THR A 543 -6.63 -17.14 -0.87
N ALA A 544 -6.70 -17.75 0.32
CA ALA A 544 -5.56 -17.92 1.20
C ALA A 544 -4.54 -18.95 0.67
N CYS A 545 -4.96 -19.95 -0.10
CA CYS A 545 -4.05 -20.89 -0.76
C CYS A 545 -3.38 -20.30 -2.01
N GLY A 546 -4.06 -19.41 -2.73
CA GLY A 546 -3.63 -18.92 -4.04
C GLY A 546 -2.41 -18.00 -4.00
N ASP A 547 -1.58 -18.08 -5.02
CA ASP A 547 -0.55 -17.07 -5.33
C ASP A 547 -1.13 -15.99 -6.25
N ASP A 548 -0.49 -14.82 -6.28
CA ASP A 548 -0.89 -13.72 -7.14
C ASP A 548 -0.75 -14.06 -8.63
N PHE A 549 0.21 -14.92 -8.98
CA PHE A 549 0.49 -15.37 -10.34
C PHE A 549 0.47 -16.90 -10.44
N PRO A 550 0.25 -17.46 -11.65
CA PRO A 550 0.39 -18.89 -11.88
C PRO A 550 1.80 -19.39 -11.49
N PRO A 551 1.95 -20.67 -11.13
CA PRO A 551 3.22 -21.21 -10.66
C PRO A 551 4.32 -21.06 -11.72
N PRO A 552 5.59 -20.83 -11.32
CA PRO A 552 6.71 -20.64 -12.25
C PRO A 552 6.85 -21.73 -13.32
N GLN A 553 6.54 -22.98 -12.97
CA GLN A 553 6.62 -24.14 -13.86
C GLN A 553 5.70 -23.98 -15.08
N ALA A 554 4.57 -23.27 -14.94
CA ALA A 554 3.64 -23.06 -16.05
C ALA A 554 4.19 -22.15 -17.16
N LEU A 555 5.29 -21.41 -16.92
CA LEU A 555 5.97 -20.64 -17.97
C LEU A 555 6.81 -21.51 -18.90
N PHE A 556 7.29 -22.66 -18.43
CA PHE A 556 8.37 -23.39 -19.09
C PHE A 556 7.90 -24.73 -19.64
N ARG A 557 8.25 -25.01 -20.90
CA ARG A 557 8.03 -26.33 -21.51
C ARG A 557 8.90 -27.40 -20.86
N GLU A 558 10.12 -27.02 -20.52
CA GLU A 558 11.08 -27.88 -19.85
C GLU A 558 10.91 -27.77 -18.33
N PRO A 559 11.08 -28.87 -17.58
CA PRO A 559 11.02 -28.82 -16.12
C PRO A 559 12.12 -27.89 -15.58
N LEU A 560 11.77 -27.08 -14.57
CA LEU A 560 12.75 -26.25 -13.88
C LEU A 560 13.83 -27.14 -13.23
N PRO A 561 15.10 -26.70 -13.21
CA PRO A 561 16.14 -27.34 -12.42
C PRO A 561 15.70 -27.48 -10.95
N ARG A 562 16.12 -28.55 -10.28
CA ARG A 562 15.92 -28.67 -8.84
C ARG A 562 16.69 -27.56 -8.16
N THR A 563 15.98 -26.73 -7.39
CA THR A 563 16.58 -25.68 -6.57
C THR A 563 16.60 -26.16 -5.12
N ASP A 564 17.72 -25.97 -4.43
CA ASP A 564 17.88 -26.38 -3.02
C ASP A 564 16.99 -25.55 -2.07
N THR A 565 16.52 -24.39 -2.56
CA THR A 565 15.52 -23.59 -1.88
C THR A 565 14.13 -24.11 -2.24
N PRO A 566 13.31 -24.53 -1.26
CA PRO A 566 11.90 -24.77 -1.52
C PRO A 566 11.31 -23.50 -2.16
N SER A 567 10.49 -23.69 -3.19
CA SER A 567 9.73 -22.68 -3.94
C SER A 567 8.96 -21.68 -3.06
N GLN A 568 8.86 -21.97 -1.76
CA GLN A 568 8.29 -21.16 -0.69
C GLN A 568 9.14 -19.95 -0.26
N LEU A 569 10.41 -19.85 -0.67
CA LEU A 569 11.29 -18.73 -0.26
C LEU A 569 11.01 -17.39 -0.95
N ALA A 570 10.26 -17.40 -2.04
CA ALA A 570 10.23 -16.26 -2.95
C ALA A 570 9.12 -15.22 -2.64
N ASN A 571 8.17 -15.57 -1.76
CA ASN A 571 7.20 -14.62 -1.19
C ASN A 571 7.55 -14.21 0.24
N ARG A 572 8.82 -14.41 0.64
CA ARG A 572 9.37 -13.88 1.88
C ARG A 572 9.49 -12.36 1.76
N THR A 573 8.37 -11.66 1.94
CA THR A 573 8.44 -10.29 2.44
C THR A 573 9.30 -10.37 3.70
N HIS A 574 10.47 -9.73 3.67
CA HIS A 574 11.40 -9.53 4.78
C HIS A 574 10.68 -8.85 5.96
N SER A 575 9.75 -9.54 6.61
CA SER A 575 9.18 -9.15 7.88
C SER A 575 10.14 -9.62 8.95
N LEU A 576 10.32 -8.82 9.99
CA LEU A 576 11.07 -9.20 11.19
C LEU A 576 10.72 -10.62 11.64
N GLY A 577 9.44 -11.02 11.55
CA GLY A 577 8.95 -12.32 11.97
C GLY A 577 9.72 -13.52 11.39
N GLU A 578 10.12 -13.49 10.13
CA GLU A 578 10.76 -14.67 9.49
C GLU A 578 12.20 -14.90 9.94
N THR A 579 12.95 -13.83 10.21
CA THR A 579 14.30 -13.92 10.81
C THR A 579 14.24 -14.42 12.26
N LEU A 580 13.09 -14.20 12.91
CA LEU A 580 12.88 -14.48 14.34
C LEU A 580 12.26 -15.84 14.62
N PHE A 581 11.43 -16.33 13.70
CA PHE A 581 10.77 -17.61 13.76
C PHE A 581 11.12 -18.39 12.48
N PRO A 582 12.33 -18.96 12.39
CA PRO A 582 12.69 -19.77 11.23
C PRO A 582 11.65 -20.87 11.06
N VAL A 583 11.06 -20.94 9.87
CA VAL A 583 9.98 -21.89 9.54
C VAL A 583 10.51 -23.34 9.40
N GLY A 584 11.78 -23.60 9.75
CA GLY A 584 12.41 -24.91 9.72
C GLY A 584 12.47 -25.57 11.11
N ASN A 585 11.95 -26.79 11.20
CA ASN A 585 12.06 -27.75 12.31
C ASN A 585 11.68 -27.22 13.70
N THR A 586 10.38 -27.14 13.96
CA THR A 586 9.84 -27.07 15.33
C THR A 586 9.22 -28.41 15.70
N ASP A 587 9.41 -28.83 16.96
CA ASP A 587 8.95 -30.07 17.65
C ASP A 587 7.48 -30.54 17.44
N ASP A 588 6.68 -29.86 16.62
CA ASP A 588 5.23 -30.04 16.46
C ASP A 588 4.83 -30.60 15.07
N GLU A 589 5.74 -31.33 14.41
CA GLU A 589 5.45 -32.18 13.24
C GLU A 589 4.64 -33.45 13.59
N SER A 590 4.23 -33.61 14.85
CA SER A 590 3.61 -34.84 15.36
C SER A 590 2.19 -35.10 14.84
N ALA A 591 1.47 -34.07 14.37
CA ALA A 591 0.14 -34.25 13.81
C ALA A 591 0.22 -34.74 12.35
N PRO A 592 -0.32 -35.92 12.01
CA PRO A 592 -0.27 -36.44 10.65
C PRO A 592 -0.97 -35.48 9.68
N ARG A 593 -0.26 -35.10 8.61
CA ARG A 593 -0.83 -34.24 7.57
C ARG A 593 -1.96 -34.97 6.85
N PRO A 594 -3.15 -34.37 6.70
CA PRO A 594 -4.23 -34.99 5.95
C PRO A 594 -3.90 -35.02 4.45
N GLU A 595 -4.39 -36.05 3.76
CA GLU A 595 -4.31 -36.14 2.28
C GLU A 595 -5.28 -35.18 1.58
N SER A 596 -6.26 -34.66 2.32
CA SER A 596 -7.27 -33.73 1.82
C SER A 596 -6.87 -32.27 2.09
N PRO A 597 -7.37 -31.31 1.27
CA PRO A 597 -7.13 -29.90 1.51
C PRO A 597 -7.63 -29.52 2.90
N ALA A 598 -6.81 -28.81 3.67
CA ALA A 598 -7.07 -28.53 5.07
C ALA A 598 -6.32 -27.29 5.55
N VAL A 599 -6.67 -26.81 6.73
CA VAL A 599 -6.00 -25.70 7.41
C VAL A 599 -5.73 -26.04 8.86
N ARG A 600 -4.60 -25.56 9.38
CA ARG A 600 -4.19 -25.69 10.79
C ARG A 600 -3.62 -24.37 11.30
N LEU A 601 -3.82 -24.12 12.59
CA LEU A 601 -3.18 -23.02 13.32
C LEU A 601 -2.25 -23.63 14.37
N SER A 602 -0.99 -23.23 14.38
CA SER A 602 0.01 -23.72 15.34
C SER A 602 0.64 -22.55 16.09
N PRO A 603 0.44 -22.43 17.42
CA PRO A 603 1.11 -21.40 18.20
C PRO A 603 2.62 -21.67 18.25
N ARG A 604 3.41 -20.60 18.26
CA ARG A 604 4.87 -20.65 18.46
C ARG A 604 5.21 -20.29 19.90
N ARG A 605 6.33 -20.84 20.40
CA ARG A 605 6.86 -20.46 21.72
C ARG A 605 7.10 -18.95 21.73
N GLU A 606 6.72 -18.30 22.83
CA GLU A 606 7.05 -16.88 23.02
C GLU A 606 8.57 -16.70 22.92
N THR A 607 8.99 -15.69 22.19
CA THR A 607 10.40 -15.33 22.04
C THR A 607 10.60 -13.86 22.37
N THR A 608 11.85 -13.44 22.54
CA THR A 608 12.20 -12.05 22.79
C THR A 608 13.21 -11.60 21.76
N GLY A 609 12.85 -10.57 21.00
CA GLY A 609 13.77 -9.83 20.13
C GLY A 609 14.44 -8.67 20.88
N PHE A 610 15.47 -8.08 20.30
CA PHE A 610 16.10 -6.88 20.86
C PHE A 610 16.19 -5.78 19.82
N LEU A 611 15.93 -4.54 20.24
CA LEU A 611 16.07 -3.33 19.43
C LEU A 611 17.15 -2.46 20.05
N LEU A 612 18.18 -2.12 19.26
CA LEU A 612 19.12 -1.08 19.60
C LEU A 612 18.65 0.24 18.97
N VAL A 613 18.32 1.23 19.80
CA VAL A 613 17.82 2.54 19.35
C VAL A 613 18.85 3.61 19.66
N SER A 614 19.42 4.22 18.62
CA SER A 614 20.31 5.39 18.70
C SER A 614 19.68 6.58 17.98
N GLU A 615 20.30 7.76 18.09
CA GLU A 615 19.83 8.95 17.37
C GLU A 615 19.91 8.71 15.86
N GLY A 616 18.73 8.63 15.22
CA GLY A 616 18.60 8.36 13.79
C GLY A 616 18.89 6.91 13.35
N MET A 617 18.90 5.95 14.28
CA MET A 617 19.07 4.54 13.92
C MET A 617 18.30 3.63 14.86
N THR A 618 17.50 2.74 14.27
CA THR A 618 16.97 1.57 14.98
C THR A 618 17.55 0.32 14.34
N TYR A 619 18.39 -0.41 15.06
CA TYR A 619 18.97 -1.67 14.62
C TYR A 619 18.27 -2.83 15.32
N TYR A 620 17.79 -3.79 14.53
CA TYR A 620 17.14 -4.96 15.07
C TYR A 620 18.13 -6.11 15.26
N LEU A 621 18.11 -6.70 16.45
CA LEU A 621 18.90 -7.87 16.78
C LEU A 621 17.99 -9.10 16.74
N PRO A 622 18.30 -10.11 15.89
CA PRO A 622 17.52 -11.34 15.82
C PRO A 622 17.53 -12.05 17.17
N PRO A 623 16.58 -12.97 17.45
CA PRO A 623 16.55 -13.60 18.76
C PRO A 623 17.77 -14.53 18.83
N ALA A 624 18.22 -14.87 20.03
CA ALA A 624 19.13 -16.00 20.15
C ALA A 624 18.36 -17.27 19.75
N SER A 625 18.42 -17.66 18.48
CA SER A 625 17.71 -18.84 17.96
C SER A 625 18.34 -20.16 18.42
N THR A 626 19.43 -20.10 19.19
CA THR A 626 20.16 -21.22 19.79
C THR A 626 20.70 -20.84 21.17
N ASP A 627 20.92 -21.80 22.06
CA ASP A 627 21.61 -21.60 23.36
C ASP A 627 22.97 -20.89 23.19
N THR A 628 23.62 -21.08 22.05
CA THR A 628 24.90 -20.44 21.67
C THR A 628 24.75 -18.96 21.30
N GLY A 629 23.60 -18.53 20.75
CA GLY A 629 23.33 -17.12 20.43
C GLY A 629 23.05 -16.27 21.67
N ALA A 630 22.54 -16.87 22.74
CA ALA A 630 22.25 -16.17 23.99
C ALA A 630 23.54 -15.81 24.75
N GLU A 631 24.58 -16.63 24.61
CA GLU A 631 25.92 -16.38 25.19
C GLU A 631 26.67 -15.26 24.44
N GLN A 632 26.43 -15.09 23.14
CA GLN A 632 27.10 -14.07 22.32
C GLN A 632 26.38 -12.72 22.30
N LEU A 633 25.08 -12.69 22.63
CA LEU A 633 24.28 -11.46 22.65
C LEU A 633 24.90 -10.36 23.54
N PRO A 634 25.39 -10.63 24.77
CA PRO A 634 26.05 -9.60 25.58
C PRO A 634 27.27 -8.98 24.89
N GLN A 635 28.11 -9.78 24.23
CA GLN A 635 29.27 -9.29 23.50
C GLN A 635 28.86 -8.45 22.28
N HIS A 636 27.90 -8.93 21.49
CA HIS A 636 27.43 -8.20 20.32
C HIS A 636 26.72 -6.88 20.68
N VAL A 637 25.96 -6.89 21.77
CA VAL A 637 25.38 -5.68 22.37
C VAL A 637 26.48 -4.75 22.85
N GLN A 638 27.53 -5.25 23.49
CA GLN A 638 28.66 -4.45 23.93
C GLN A 638 29.40 -3.82 22.75
N ASP A 639 29.71 -4.59 21.69
CA ASP A 639 30.36 -4.08 20.47
C ASP A 639 29.51 -2.98 19.81
N LEU A 640 28.19 -3.15 19.79
CA LEU A 640 27.26 -2.15 19.28
C LEU A 640 27.15 -0.92 20.19
N GLN A 641 27.17 -1.09 21.52
CA GLN A 641 27.18 0.02 22.47
C GLN A 641 28.52 0.79 22.44
N GLU A 642 29.64 0.12 22.20
CA GLU A 642 30.93 0.77 21.98
C GLU A 642 30.94 1.56 20.67
N ARG A 643 30.31 1.02 19.61
CA ARG A 643 30.15 1.70 18.32
C ARG A 643 29.12 2.84 18.37
N TYR A 644 28.12 2.73 19.23
CA TYR A 644 27.00 3.68 19.39
C TYR A 644 26.74 3.95 20.88
N PRO A 645 27.58 4.78 21.54
CA PRO A 645 27.55 4.97 22.99
C PRO A 645 26.24 5.56 23.55
N ASP A 646 25.49 6.30 22.72
CA ASP A 646 24.20 6.90 23.10
C ASP A 646 22.99 5.98 22.82
N SER A 647 23.25 4.74 22.39
CA SER A 647 22.18 3.79 22.06
C SER A 647 21.52 3.18 23.29
N ARG A 648 20.20 2.95 23.19
CA ARG A 648 19.38 2.26 24.20
C ARG A 648 18.99 0.90 23.66
N LEU A 649 19.22 -0.14 24.47
CA LEU A 649 18.77 -1.48 24.15
C LEU A 649 17.38 -1.72 24.74
N LEU A 650 16.45 -2.16 23.91
CA LEU A 650 15.09 -2.53 24.28
C LEU A 650 14.91 -4.03 24.00
N LYS A 651 14.23 -4.73 24.90
CA LYS A 651 13.73 -6.09 24.66
C LYS A 651 12.29 -6.01 24.16
N VAL A 652 11.93 -6.87 23.21
CA VAL A 652 10.62 -6.89 22.55
C VAL A 652 10.04 -8.29 22.68
N PRO A 653 9.12 -8.53 23.63
CA PRO A 653 8.44 -9.81 23.74
C PRO A 653 7.58 -10.05 22.51
N MET A 654 7.61 -11.26 21.95
CA MET A 654 6.89 -11.59 20.72
C MET A 654 6.11 -12.89 20.84
N ARG A 655 4.94 -12.90 20.20
CA ARG A 655 4.06 -14.06 20.09
C ARG A 655 3.85 -14.38 18.62
N GLY A 656 4.03 -15.65 18.24
CA GLY A 656 3.92 -16.09 16.86
C GLY A 656 2.89 -17.20 16.69
N TRP A 657 2.29 -17.28 15.50
CA TRP A 657 1.44 -18.37 15.06
C TRP A 657 1.76 -18.69 13.60
N VAL A 658 1.73 -19.97 13.24
CA VAL A 658 1.75 -20.39 11.84
C VAL A 658 0.37 -20.85 11.43
N ILE A 659 -0.16 -20.24 10.36
CA ILE A 659 -1.41 -20.64 9.72
C ILE A 659 -1.04 -21.41 8.46
N GLU A 660 -1.21 -22.73 8.51
CA GLU A 660 -0.81 -23.64 7.43
C GLU A 660 -2.03 -24.07 6.62
N PHE A 661 -1.98 -23.84 5.31
CA PHE A 661 -3.00 -24.24 4.33
C PHE A 661 -2.43 -25.33 3.43
N LEU A 662 -3.16 -26.44 3.27
CA LEU A 662 -2.89 -27.49 2.30
C LEU A 662 -3.83 -27.31 1.11
N ALA A 663 -3.27 -26.92 -0.03
CA ALA A 663 -4.01 -26.72 -1.26
C ALA A 663 -4.48 -28.04 -1.88
N PRO A 664 -5.48 -28.03 -2.78
CA PRO A 664 -5.92 -29.23 -3.49
C PRO A 664 -4.86 -30.00 -4.27
N GLY A 665 -3.75 -29.36 -4.64
CA GLY A 665 -2.60 -30.01 -5.29
C GLY A 665 -1.59 -30.64 -4.34
N GLY A 666 -1.84 -30.62 -3.02
CA GLY A 666 -0.90 -31.08 -1.99
C GLY A 666 0.20 -30.06 -1.62
N GLU A 667 0.22 -28.90 -2.28
CA GLU A 667 1.12 -27.79 -1.94
C GLU A 667 0.71 -27.17 -0.59
N SER A 668 1.70 -26.88 0.26
CA SER A 668 1.48 -26.19 1.53
C SER A 668 1.84 -24.70 1.39
N LYS A 669 0.95 -23.83 1.88
CA LYS A 669 1.19 -22.38 2.02
C LYS A 669 1.08 -22.02 3.50
N GLN A 670 2.07 -21.32 4.01
CA GLN A 670 2.16 -20.97 5.42
C GLN A 670 2.20 -19.44 5.57
N TYR A 671 1.42 -18.94 6.53
CA TYR A 671 1.46 -17.56 6.96
C TYR A 671 2.04 -17.51 8.37
N LEU A 672 3.07 -16.70 8.56
CA LEU A 672 3.65 -16.46 9.88
C LEU A 672 3.07 -15.17 10.44
N PHE A 673 2.15 -15.30 11.40
CA PHE A 673 1.55 -14.19 12.10
C PHE A 673 2.33 -13.93 13.39
N VAL A 674 2.93 -12.75 13.53
CA VAL A 674 3.74 -12.37 14.69
C VAL A 674 3.22 -11.07 15.25
N ILE A 675 3.03 -11.00 16.57
CA ILE A 675 2.75 -9.76 17.30
C ILE A 675 3.97 -9.43 18.14
N ALA A 676 4.52 -8.24 17.93
CA ALA A 676 5.50 -7.64 18.82
C ALA A 676 4.79 -6.82 19.90
N ASN A 677 5.06 -7.12 21.17
CA ASN A 677 4.58 -6.33 22.29
C ASN A 677 5.43 -5.06 22.44
N ARG A 678 4.94 -4.10 23.25
CA ARG A 678 5.64 -2.85 23.51
C ARG A 678 7.09 -3.10 23.97
N PRO A 679 8.09 -2.46 23.33
CA PRO A 679 9.48 -2.59 23.76
C PRO A 679 9.69 -2.14 25.21
N GLU A 680 10.48 -2.88 25.97
CA GLU A 680 10.86 -2.57 27.35
C GLU A 680 12.37 -2.31 27.42
N PRO A 681 12.86 -1.37 28.25
CA PRO A 681 14.29 -1.20 28.46
C PRO A 681 14.95 -2.50 28.91
N TYR A 682 15.99 -2.93 28.21
CA TYR A 682 16.81 -4.07 28.61
C TYR A 682 18.07 -3.57 29.30
N LYS A 683 18.34 -4.11 30.49
CA LYS A 683 19.61 -3.92 31.20
C LYS A 683 20.35 -5.25 31.16
N PRO A 684 21.54 -5.32 30.53
CA PRO A 684 22.34 -6.53 30.59
C PRO A 684 22.65 -6.88 32.05
N PRO A 685 22.70 -8.16 32.41
CA PRO A 685 23.12 -8.57 33.75
C PRO A 685 24.52 -8.00 34.03
N ALA A 686 24.71 -7.39 35.20
CA ALA A 686 26.02 -6.89 35.61
C ALA A 686 27.03 -8.05 35.60
N GLY A 687 28.15 -7.86 34.90
CA GLY A 687 29.11 -8.92 34.58
C GLY A 687 29.52 -9.76 35.79
N LYS A 688 29.64 -11.07 35.55
CA LYS A 688 30.37 -12.00 36.42
C LYS A 688 31.78 -12.21 35.88
#